data_AF-A0A7L9BP21-F1
#
_entry.id   AF-A0A7L9BP21-F1
#
_cell.length_a   1.000
_cell.length_b   1.000
_cell.length_c   1.000
_cell.angle_alpha   90.00
_cell.angle_beta   90.00
_cell.angle_gamma   90.00
#
_symmetry.space_group_name_H-M   'P 1'
#
loop_
_entity.id
_entity.type
_entity.pdbx_description
1 polymer ?
#
loop_
_entity_poly.entity_id
_entity_poly.type
_entity_poly.pdbx_seq_one_letter_code
_entity_poly.pdbx_strand_id
1 'polypeptide(L)'
;MARARFTALFAPVLAAVCAVPAPAQTTTPRPARPGQPQPSAVQVKVDEIMARAFEAGDAAAPRIELERMIDRSAYADALATPAELADLWAICSARRFLILVSRVGQFDLPGQQRTDTADPAERLARDEADRRAFVSALKDFPRLRASVARIFDPAIDDARGVLRVASAIATSKPKEAERFSELAAAIAVVHDRPIKAWDGREVDAAALFDHFTRYHDALVFGADRLPAEMMVFMADVRSTPEEWRWAVAQYRGRIKIGKSFFDVPYDTEHLERSVPKKIEGKPYTFHNLRVLGGICVDQVYFAAQVAKAIGVPSVVQSAPGRDLGHAWVGYFHRHGDAGRWDLTEGRYEEFKGQRGSTVDPQTGRGIADGQLNLRAGYALLARERREAAVALYDAALRLDHWSRQNMPLAKACNAPPDLAGIREADAATVLTLLEASVTQAPSYEPAWAQVHRMVSASALDEAQVKRWTDAMSRLCGPELGDFAVEWAAPMIDRIGTPRQQVDLWEWMYTRYVTGIKDRRLVNYQVAADIRLRQADLWAKAGEPGKAWETVQRVIREFREEGHALLQATQRGDSLLREGGRPIGERVELWKDSFLKAPRPSNVRPEFAMSSSWFQLGTGYVAVLREAGRGGEAQPIADQLQAVSRRRN
;
A
#
# COMPACT_ATOMS: atom_id res chain seq x y z
N MET A 1 -32.80 4.75 48.29
CA MET A 1 -34.08 5.44 48.04
C MET A 1 -33.96 6.66 47.09
N ALA A 2 -33.03 6.65 46.13
CA ALA A 2 -32.94 7.68 45.08
C ALA A 2 -32.41 7.06 43.76
N ARG A 3 -33.11 6.03 43.27
CA ARG A 3 -32.80 5.38 41.97
C ARG A 3 -34.03 4.76 41.30
N ALA A 4 -35.23 5.24 41.62
CA ALA A 4 -36.50 4.64 41.18
C ALA A 4 -37.55 5.67 40.68
N ARG A 5 -37.14 6.84 40.16
CA ARG A 5 -38.07 7.86 39.65
C ARG A 5 -37.58 8.56 38.38
N PHE A 6 -37.13 7.81 37.37
CA PHE A 6 -36.81 8.39 36.05
C PHE A 6 -37.40 7.63 34.85
N THR A 7 -38.21 6.60 35.09
CA THR A 7 -38.74 5.70 34.05
C THR A 7 -40.26 5.80 33.86
N ALA A 8 -40.87 6.97 34.07
CA ALA A 8 -42.34 7.10 34.08
C ALA A 8 -42.93 8.31 33.34
N LEU A 9 -42.19 9.00 32.46
CA LEU A 9 -42.69 10.25 31.84
C LEU A 9 -42.56 10.38 30.32
N PHE A 10 -42.17 9.34 29.58
CA PHE A 10 -42.07 9.41 28.10
C PHE A 10 -42.65 8.21 27.34
N ALA A 11 -43.58 7.47 27.95
CA ALA A 11 -44.15 6.26 27.36
C ALA A 11 -45.39 6.41 26.43
N PRO A 12 -46.16 7.53 26.35
CA PRO A 12 -47.38 7.52 25.53
C PRO A 12 -47.39 8.49 24.32
N VAL A 13 -46.28 8.65 23.58
CA VAL A 13 -46.27 9.41 22.29
C VAL A 13 -45.72 8.58 21.11
N LEU A 14 -45.32 7.33 21.33
CA LEU A 14 -44.72 6.46 20.31
C LEU A 14 -45.61 5.29 19.86
N ALA A 15 -46.93 5.39 20.07
CA ALA A 15 -47.89 4.32 19.76
C ALA A 15 -48.99 4.72 18.76
N ALA A 16 -48.81 5.76 17.93
CA ALA A 16 -49.83 6.24 17.00
C ALA A 16 -49.34 6.52 15.56
N VAL A 17 -48.27 5.87 15.08
CA VAL A 17 -47.78 6.02 13.68
C VAL A 17 -47.49 4.69 12.97
N CYS A 18 -47.76 3.53 13.58
CA CYS A 18 -47.47 2.23 12.94
C CYS A 18 -48.74 1.45 12.60
N ALA A 19 -49.47 1.92 11.59
CA ALA A 19 -50.45 1.12 10.84
C ALA A 19 -50.75 1.76 9.47
N VAL A 20 -49.73 1.82 8.60
CA VAL A 20 -49.95 2.02 7.16
C VAL A 20 -49.48 0.74 6.47
N PRO A 21 -50.35 -0.02 5.79
CA PRO A 21 -49.94 -1.19 5.04
C PRO A 21 -49.03 -0.76 3.88
N ALA A 22 -47.88 -1.43 3.74
CA ALA A 22 -46.96 -1.20 2.64
C ALA A 22 -47.66 -1.52 1.30
N PRO A 23 -47.60 -0.63 0.29
CA PRO A 23 -48.12 -0.95 -1.02
C PRO A 23 -47.28 -2.05 -1.65
N ALA A 24 -47.93 -3.08 -2.20
CA ALA A 24 -47.30 -4.12 -2.99
C ALA A 24 -46.50 -3.48 -4.14
N GLN A 25 -45.16 -3.59 -4.07
CA GLN A 25 -44.29 -3.15 -5.15
C GLN A 25 -44.36 -4.17 -6.28
N THR A 26 -45.14 -3.87 -7.31
CA THR A 26 -45.05 -4.54 -8.61
C THR A 26 -43.71 -4.19 -9.25
N THR A 27 -42.86 -5.19 -9.44
CA THR A 27 -41.53 -5.11 -10.09
C THR A 27 -41.68 -4.97 -11.61
N THR A 28 -42.29 -3.89 -12.08
CA THR A 28 -42.14 -3.49 -13.49
C THR A 28 -40.93 -2.55 -13.60
N PRO A 29 -39.95 -2.88 -14.47
CA PRO A 29 -38.78 -2.03 -14.63
C PRO A 29 -39.20 -0.64 -15.10
N ARG A 30 -38.77 0.38 -14.37
CA ARG A 30 -39.03 1.78 -14.69
C ARG A 30 -38.35 2.10 -16.03
N PRO A 31 -39.04 2.73 -17.00
CA PRO A 31 -38.43 3.07 -18.28
C PRO A 31 -37.19 3.97 -18.07
N ALA A 32 -36.15 3.71 -18.84
CA ALA A 32 -34.89 4.45 -18.79
C ALA A 32 -35.12 5.96 -18.99
N ARG A 33 -34.38 6.80 -18.25
CA ARG A 33 -34.45 8.25 -18.45
C ARG A 33 -33.94 8.60 -19.86
N PRO A 34 -34.59 9.53 -20.59
CA PRO A 34 -34.09 9.98 -21.89
C PRO A 34 -32.63 10.45 -21.76
N GLY A 35 -31.73 9.87 -22.57
CA GLY A 35 -30.31 10.24 -22.62
C GLY A 35 -29.33 9.33 -21.85
N GLN A 36 -29.78 8.27 -21.17
CA GLN A 36 -28.85 7.23 -20.70
C GLN A 36 -28.42 6.33 -21.87
N PRO A 37 -27.11 6.09 -22.06
CA PRO A 37 -26.65 5.14 -23.07
C PRO A 37 -27.25 3.76 -22.77
N GLN A 38 -27.75 3.10 -23.81
CA GLN A 38 -28.23 1.72 -23.66
C GLN A 38 -27.06 0.81 -23.25
N PRO A 39 -27.30 -0.19 -22.38
CA PRO A 39 -26.28 -1.17 -22.05
C PRO A 39 -25.83 -1.91 -23.31
N SER A 40 -24.54 -2.23 -23.39
CA SER A 40 -24.00 -3.05 -24.48
C SER A 40 -24.59 -4.46 -24.43
N ALA A 41 -24.53 -5.18 -25.56
CA ALA A 41 -24.92 -6.60 -25.59
C ALA A 41 -24.10 -7.45 -24.58
N VAL A 42 -22.84 -7.07 -24.34
CA VAL A 42 -21.99 -7.73 -23.35
C VAL A 42 -22.50 -7.47 -21.94
N GLN A 43 -22.84 -6.23 -21.58
CA GLN A 43 -23.38 -5.90 -20.27
C GLN A 43 -24.69 -6.65 -20.01
N VAL A 44 -25.61 -6.66 -20.98
CA VAL A 44 -26.86 -7.43 -20.87
C VAL A 44 -26.56 -8.91 -20.61
N LYS A 45 -25.59 -9.48 -21.32
CA LYS A 45 -25.21 -10.88 -21.12
C LYS A 45 -24.60 -11.15 -19.75
N VAL A 46 -23.75 -10.25 -19.25
CA VAL A 46 -23.18 -10.33 -17.89
C VAL A 46 -24.30 -10.28 -16.85
N ASP A 47 -25.28 -9.38 -17.01
CA ASP A 47 -26.41 -9.26 -16.10
C ASP A 47 -27.27 -10.53 -16.09
N GLU A 48 -27.52 -11.14 -17.25
CA GLU A 48 -28.19 -12.46 -17.33
C GLU A 48 -27.43 -13.55 -16.58
N ILE A 49 -26.11 -13.62 -16.75
CA ILE A 49 -25.27 -14.62 -16.08
C ILE A 49 -25.31 -14.43 -14.56
N MET A 50 -25.19 -13.18 -14.10
CA MET A 50 -25.26 -12.85 -12.68
C MET A 50 -26.64 -13.13 -12.08
N ALA A 51 -27.72 -12.82 -12.81
CA ALA A 51 -29.07 -13.15 -12.38
C ALA A 51 -29.25 -14.66 -12.17
N ARG A 52 -28.77 -15.49 -13.11
CA ARG A 52 -28.77 -16.95 -12.95
C ARG A 52 -27.94 -17.42 -11.76
N ALA A 53 -26.76 -16.83 -11.54
CA ALA A 53 -25.93 -17.13 -10.38
C ALA A 53 -26.68 -16.85 -9.06
N PHE A 54 -27.44 -15.76 -9.03
CA PHE A 54 -28.22 -15.36 -7.86
C PHE A 54 -29.45 -16.23 -7.62
N GLU A 55 -30.14 -16.63 -8.68
CA GLU A 55 -31.30 -17.52 -8.60
C GLU A 55 -30.91 -18.93 -8.18
N ALA A 56 -29.82 -19.46 -8.75
CA ALA A 56 -29.33 -20.81 -8.44
C ALA A 56 -28.59 -20.87 -7.09
N GLY A 57 -28.02 -19.76 -6.63
CA GLY A 57 -27.11 -19.75 -5.48
C GLY A 57 -25.77 -20.45 -5.76
N ASP A 58 -25.46 -20.72 -7.03
CA ASP A 58 -24.23 -21.35 -7.50
C ASP A 58 -23.39 -20.37 -8.34
N ALA A 59 -22.11 -20.27 -8.00
CA ALA A 59 -21.15 -19.40 -8.68
C ALA A 59 -20.31 -20.14 -9.74
N ALA A 60 -20.27 -21.48 -9.74
CA ALA A 60 -19.30 -22.23 -10.53
C ALA A 60 -19.55 -22.15 -12.04
N ALA A 61 -20.75 -22.52 -12.51
CA ALA A 61 -21.09 -22.48 -13.93
C ALA A 61 -21.11 -21.04 -14.49
N PRO A 62 -21.74 -20.05 -13.83
CA PRO A 62 -21.66 -18.64 -14.23
C PRO A 62 -20.23 -18.10 -14.32
N ARG A 63 -19.35 -18.48 -13.39
CA ARG A 63 -17.92 -18.12 -13.43
C ARG A 63 -17.24 -18.66 -14.68
N ILE A 64 -17.46 -19.93 -15.03
CA ILE A 64 -16.88 -20.55 -16.24
C ILE A 64 -17.37 -19.83 -17.50
N GLU A 65 -18.64 -19.41 -17.53
CA GLU A 65 -19.19 -18.65 -18.67
C GLU A 65 -18.54 -17.28 -18.83
N LEU A 66 -18.38 -16.51 -17.74
CA LEU A 66 -17.67 -15.22 -17.76
C LEU A 66 -16.20 -15.38 -18.13
N GLU A 67 -15.57 -16.45 -17.65
CA GLU A 67 -14.22 -16.83 -17.99
C GLU A 67 -14.04 -17.07 -19.49
N ARG A 68 -15.00 -17.74 -20.13
CA ARG A 68 -15.08 -17.88 -21.59
C ARG A 68 -15.36 -16.56 -22.32
N MET A 69 -15.97 -15.58 -21.67
CA MET A 69 -16.16 -14.24 -22.24
C MET A 69 -14.88 -13.41 -22.18
N ILE A 70 -14.14 -13.42 -21.06
CA ILE A 70 -12.78 -12.83 -20.99
C ILE A 70 -11.92 -13.45 -22.08
N ASP A 71 -12.00 -14.76 -22.20
CA ASP A 71 -11.36 -15.56 -23.23
C ASP A 71 -11.90 -15.33 -24.66
N ARG A 72 -12.75 -14.35 -24.90
CA ARG A 72 -13.12 -13.92 -26.26
C ARG A 72 -12.78 -12.45 -26.43
N SER A 73 -13.05 -11.65 -25.39
CA SER A 73 -12.76 -10.22 -25.36
C SER A 73 -11.28 -9.87 -25.26
N ALA A 74 -10.47 -10.63 -24.50
CA ALA A 74 -9.03 -10.39 -24.35
C ALA A 74 -8.22 -10.65 -25.64
N TYR A 75 -8.84 -11.29 -26.63
CA TYR A 75 -8.21 -11.74 -27.86
C TYR A 75 -8.57 -10.93 -29.09
N ALA A 76 -9.39 -9.89 -28.97
CA ALA A 76 -9.48 -8.90 -30.03
C ALA A 76 -8.15 -8.12 -30.09
N ASP A 77 -7.56 -7.97 -31.28
CA ASP A 77 -6.35 -7.16 -31.49
C ASP A 77 -6.51 -5.72 -30.97
N ALA A 78 -7.76 -5.25 -30.84
CA ALA A 78 -8.14 -3.97 -30.25
C ALA A 78 -8.86 -4.17 -28.91
N LEU A 79 -8.13 -4.11 -27.79
CA LEU A 79 -8.67 -3.48 -26.58
C LEU A 79 -8.31 -1.99 -26.63
N ALA A 80 -8.83 -1.32 -27.66
CA ALA A 80 -8.38 0.02 -28.04
C ALA A 80 -9.42 1.09 -27.71
N THR A 81 -10.69 0.71 -27.59
CA THR A 81 -11.77 1.67 -27.35
C THR A 81 -12.23 1.69 -25.89
N PRO A 82 -12.69 2.84 -25.38
CA PRO A 82 -13.30 2.92 -24.05
C PRO A 82 -14.50 1.97 -23.87
N ALA A 83 -15.27 1.68 -24.92
CA ALA A 83 -16.42 0.78 -24.87
C ALA A 83 -15.99 -0.68 -24.66
N GLU A 84 -14.98 -1.15 -25.39
CA GLU A 84 -14.42 -2.51 -25.22
C GLU A 84 -13.82 -2.69 -23.81
N LEU A 85 -13.16 -1.66 -23.28
CA LEU A 85 -12.62 -1.69 -21.91
C LEU A 85 -13.72 -1.72 -20.85
N ALA A 86 -14.83 -1.02 -21.08
CA ALA A 86 -16.00 -1.06 -20.20
C ALA A 86 -16.66 -2.45 -20.21
N ASP A 87 -16.80 -3.06 -21.40
CA ASP A 87 -17.32 -4.41 -21.56
C ASP A 87 -16.42 -5.45 -20.88
N LEU A 88 -15.09 -5.34 -21.06
CA LEU A 88 -14.14 -6.21 -20.37
C LEU A 88 -14.23 -6.04 -18.85
N TRP A 89 -14.37 -4.81 -18.36
CA TRP A 89 -14.57 -4.55 -16.94
C TRP A 89 -15.85 -5.16 -16.40
N ALA A 90 -16.97 -5.07 -17.12
CA ALA A 90 -18.23 -5.70 -16.73
C ALA A 90 -18.06 -7.21 -16.51
N ILE A 91 -17.38 -7.88 -17.44
CA ILE A 91 -17.08 -9.32 -17.36
C ILE A 91 -16.15 -9.61 -16.16
N CYS A 92 -15.03 -8.89 -16.05
CA CYS A 92 -14.01 -9.13 -15.02
C CYS A 92 -14.55 -8.86 -13.60
N SER A 93 -15.30 -7.78 -13.41
CA SER A 93 -15.89 -7.43 -12.11
C SER A 93 -16.93 -8.47 -11.64
N ALA A 94 -17.80 -8.92 -12.54
CA ALA A 94 -18.73 -10.02 -12.28
C ALA A 94 -17.98 -11.32 -11.92
N ARG A 95 -16.94 -11.66 -12.68
CA ARG A 95 -16.11 -12.84 -12.42
C ARG A 95 -15.44 -12.77 -11.06
N ARG A 96 -14.82 -11.63 -10.71
CA ARG A 96 -14.17 -11.41 -9.42
C ARG A 96 -15.14 -11.56 -8.26
N PHE A 97 -16.37 -11.05 -8.40
CA PHE A 97 -17.40 -11.23 -7.38
C PHE A 97 -17.76 -12.71 -7.20
N LEU A 98 -17.92 -13.47 -8.29
CA LEU A 98 -18.17 -14.91 -8.19
C LEU A 98 -16.98 -15.68 -7.60
N ILE A 99 -15.75 -15.26 -7.86
CA ILE A 99 -14.55 -15.81 -7.21
C ILE A 99 -14.61 -15.57 -5.71
N LEU A 100 -14.89 -14.33 -5.30
CA LEU A 100 -15.03 -13.94 -3.90
C LEU A 100 -16.09 -14.81 -3.19
N VAL A 101 -17.28 -14.94 -3.77
CA VAL A 101 -18.34 -15.81 -3.22
C VAL A 101 -17.89 -17.28 -3.17
N SER A 102 -17.25 -17.79 -4.22
CA SER A 102 -16.80 -19.19 -4.27
C SER A 102 -15.74 -19.54 -3.23
N ARG A 103 -15.02 -18.52 -2.71
CA ARG A 103 -14.00 -18.67 -1.67
C ARG A 103 -14.56 -18.72 -0.25
N VAL A 104 -15.85 -18.44 -0.05
CA VAL A 104 -16.49 -18.68 1.25
C VAL A 104 -16.37 -20.16 1.60
N GLY A 105 -15.63 -20.47 2.66
CA GLY A 105 -15.37 -21.85 3.06
C GLY A 105 -14.06 -22.45 2.52
N GLN A 106 -13.27 -21.70 1.75
CA GLN A 106 -11.91 -22.07 1.37
C GLN A 106 -10.94 -21.32 2.30
N PHE A 107 -10.49 -21.95 3.39
CA PHE A 107 -9.44 -21.38 4.25
C PHE A 107 -8.15 -22.13 3.94
N ASP A 108 -7.38 -21.59 3.00
CA ASP A 108 -6.00 -22.03 2.71
C ASP A 108 -5.04 -20.83 2.83
N LEU A 109 -5.21 -20.00 3.86
CA LEU A 109 -4.22 -18.96 4.15
C LEU A 109 -3.03 -19.60 4.89
N PRO A 110 -1.78 -19.39 4.44
CA PRO A 110 -0.60 -19.94 5.10
C PRO A 110 -0.57 -19.56 6.59
N GLY A 111 -0.44 -20.56 7.46
CA GLY A 111 -0.28 -20.36 8.91
C GLY A 111 -1.57 -20.32 9.72
N GLN A 112 -2.76 -20.46 9.11
CA GLN A 112 -4.00 -20.63 9.84
C GLN A 112 -4.41 -22.11 9.90
N GLN A 113 -4.24 -22.73 11.07
CA GLN A 113 -4.93 -23.98 11.37
C GLN A 113 -6.40 -23.69 11.67
N ARG A 114 -7.31 -24.38 10.98
CA ARG A 114 -8.75 -24.33 11.32
C ARG A 114 -8.96 -24.92 12.70
N THR A 115 -9.47 -24.09 13.62
CA THR A 115 -9.82 -24.51 14.98
C THR A 115 -11.26 -25.05 15.10
N ASP A 116 -12.02 -25.09 14.00
CA ASP A 116 -13.42 -25.52 13.99
C ASP A 116 -13.53 -27.06 14.02
N THR A 117 -14.08 -27.58 15.11
CA THR A 117 -14.30 -29.02 15.35
C THR A 117 -15.57 -29.57 14.70
N ALA A 118 -16.36 -28.76 13.98
CA ALA A 118 -17.59 -29.19 13.34
C ALA A 118 -17.37 -30.31 12.30
N ASP A 119 -18.41 -31.11 12.04
CA ASP A 119 -18.37 -32.16 11.03
C ASP A 119 -18.19 -31.56 9.61
N PRO A 120 -17.42 -32.20 8.69
CA PRO A 120 -17.25 -31.73 7.32
C PRO A 120 -18.56 -31.41 6.58
N ALA A 121 -19.62 -32.20 6.76
CA ALA A 121 -20.89 -32.00 6.06
C ALA A 121 -21.64 -30.78 6.59
N GLU A 122 -21.69 -30.61 7.92
CA GLU A 122 -22.28 -29.42 8.56
C GLU A 122 -21.58 -28.13 8.13
N ARG A 123 -20.24 -28.17 8.03
CA ARG A 123 -19.45 -27.03 7.54
C ARG A 123 -19.79 -26.69 6.09
N LEU A 124 -19.83 -27.69 5.21
CA LEU A 124 -20.16 -27.47 3.81
C LEU A 124 -21.57 -26.85 3.66
N ALA A 125 -22.55 -27.36 4.41
CA ALA A 125 -23.91 -26.84 4.41
C ALA A 125 -23.97 -25.38 4.89
N ARG A 126 -23.24 -25.05 5.97
CA ARG A 126 -23.12 -23.67 6.47
C ARG A 126 -22.47 -22.75 5.44
N ASP A 127 -21.39 -23.19 4.79
CA ASP A 127 -20.68 -22.39 3.79
C ASP A 127 -21.56 -22.13 2.57
N GLU A 128 -22.38 -23.11 2.16
CA GLU A 128 -23.37 -22.93 1.09
C GLU A 128 -24.51 -21.96 1.50
N ALA A 129 -24.99 -22.06 2.73
CA ALA A 129 -25.97 -21.13 3.27
C ALA A 129 -25.44 -19.69 3.30
N ASP A 130 -24.20 -19.50 3.78
CA ASP A 130 -23.53 -18.20 3.80
C ASP A 130 -23.37 -17.63 2.38
N ARG A 131 -22.93 -18.44 1.40
CA ARG A 131 -22.81 -18.02 0.00
C ARG A 131 -24.13 -17.50 -0.55
N ARG A 132 -25.23 -18.25 -0.34
CA ARG A 132 -26.58 -17.82 -0.77
C ARG A 132 -27.03 -16.53 -0.09
N ALA A 133 -26.79 -16.40 1.22
CA ALA A 133 -27.13 -15.21 1.98
C ALA A 133 -26.39 -13.97 1.47
N PHE A 134 -25.08 -14.06 1.24
CA PHE A 134 -24.28 -12.94 0.73
C PHE A 134 -24.67 -12.53 -0.70
N VAL A 135 -24.88 -13.53 -1.56
CA VAL A 135 -25.38 -13.32 -2.92
C VAL A 135 -26.71 -12.57 -2.91
N SER A 136 -27.66 -13.01 -2.07
CA SER A 136 -28.96 -12.37 -1.93
C SER A 136 -28.83 -10.94 -1.40
N ALA A 137 -28.05 -10.74 -0.33
CA ALA A 137 -27.86 -9.45 0.32
C ALA A 137 -27.20 -8.40 -0.58
N LEU A 138 -26.37 -8.81 -1.54
CA LEU A 138 -25.65 -7.92 -2.45
C LEU A 138 -26.25 -7.86 -3.87
N LYS A 139 -27.39 -8.52 -4.12
CA LYS A 139 -28.03 -8.58 -5.44
C LYS A 139 -28.38 -7.19 -6.00
N ASP A 140 -28.85 -6.30 -5.13
CA ASP A 140 -29.36 -4.98 -5.54
C ASP A 140 -28.31 -3.86 -5.39
N PHE A 141 -27.04 -4.24 -5.15
CA PHE A 141 -25.94 -3.30 -4.90
C PHE A 141 -24.81 -3.45 -5.93
N PRO A 142 -25.07 -3.21 -7.23
CA PRO A 142 -24.11 -3.48 -8.29
C PRO A 142 -22.80 -2.71 -8.14
N ARG A 143 -22.83 -1.44 -7.69
CA ARG A 143 -21.59 -0.66 -7.48
C ARG A 143 -20.80 -1.19 -6.30
N LEU A 144 -21.46 -1.49 -5.18
CA LEU A 144 -20.78 -2.08 -4.02
C LEU A 144 -20.12 -3.41 -4.37
N ARG A 145 -20.83 -4.31 -5.08
CA ARG A 145 -20.26 -5.57 -5.55
C ARG A 145 -19.02 -5.36 -6.41
N ALA A 146 -19.10 -4.45 -7.38
CA ALA A 146 -17.99 -4.16 -8.27
C ALA A 146 -16.79 -3.59 -7.51
N SER A 147 -17.00 -2.66 -6.57
CA SER A 147 -15.93 -2.07 -5.75
C SER A 147 -15.29 -3.10 -4.82
N VAL A 148 -16.08 -3.94 -4.13
CA VAL A 148 -15.55 -5.02 -3.27
C VAL A 148 -14.75 -6.03 -4.10
N ALA A 149 -15.30 -6.48 -5.23
CA ALA A 149 -14.64 -7.41 -6.12
C ALA A 149 -13.33 -6.84 -6.71
N ARG A 150 -13.26 -5.51 -6.90
CA ARG A 150 -12.07 -4.83 -7.42
C ARG A 150 -10.90 -4.84 -6.43
N ILE A 151 -11.18 -4.57 -5.16
CA ILE A 151 -10.14 -4.42 -4.16
C ILE A 151 -9.80 -5.74 -3.43
N PHE A 152 -10.69 -6.72 -3.45
CA PHE A 152 -10.45 -8.04 -2.85
C PHE A 152 -9.19 -8.71 -3.39
N ASP A 153 -8.24 -9.03 -2.50
CA ASP A 153 -7.07 -9.85 -2.77
C ASP A 153 -7.31 -11.30 -2.31
N PRO A 154 -7.52 -12.25 -3.23
CA PRO A 154 -7.74 -13.65 -2.88
C PRO A 154 -6.56 -14.32 -2.16
N ALA A 155 -5.35 -13.76 -2.22
CA ALA A 155 -4.20 -14.33 -1.53
C ALA A 155 -4.13 -13.94 -0.05
N ILE A 156 -4.92 -12.96 0.40
CA ILE A 156 -4.75 -12.31 1.71
C ILE A 156 -6.08 -12.11 2.43
N ASP A 157 -7.11 -11.64 1.74
CA ASP A 157 -8.38 -11.28 2.36
C ASP A 157 -9.23 -12.51 2.71
N ASP A 158 -9.93 -12.47 3.85
CA ASP A 158 -10.94 -13.47 4.23
C ASP A 158 -12.26 -13.20 3.51
N ALA A 159 -12.56 -14.00 2.48
CA ALA A 159 -13.76 -13.87 1.68
C ALA A 159 -15.06 -13.82 2.50
N ARG A 160 -15.17 -14.62 3.57
CA ARG A 160 -16.36 -14.62 4.44
C ARG A 160 -16.46 -13.31 5.21
N GLY A 161 -15.34 -12.89 5.81
CA GLY A 161 -15.19 -11.62 6.50
C GLY A 161 -15.60 -10.41 5.66
N VAL A 162 -15.02 -10.31 4.46
CA VAL A 162 -15.32 -9.24 3.49
C VAL A 162 -16.81 -9.18 3.18
N LEU A 163 -17.41 -10.32 2.80
CA LEU A 163 -18.83 -10.37 2.44
C LEU A 163 -19.75 -10.09 3.63
N ARG A 164 -19.39 -10.57 4.84
CA ARG A 164 -20.13 -10.27 6.07
C ARG A 164 -20.19 -8.78 6.34
N VAL A 165 -19.06 -8.08 6.26
CA VAL A 165 -19.02 -6.62 6.49
C VAL A 165 -19.78 -5.88 5.39
N ALA A 166 -19.54 -6.22 4.12
CA ALA A 166 -20.22 -5.58 2.99
C ALA A 166 -21.76 -5.75 3.07
N SER A 167 -22.25 -6.97 3.37
CA SER A 167 -23.68 -7.25 3.53
C SER A 167 -24.29 -6.56 4.74
N ALA A 168 -23.56 -6.44 5.86
CA ALA A 168 -24.02 -5.70 7.04
C ALA A 168 -24.20 -4.20 6.74
N ILE A 169 -23.25 -3.59 6.02
CA ILE A 169 -23.35 -2.20 5.57
C ILE A 169 -24.53 -2.04 4.59
N ALA A 170 -24.64 -2.92 3.59
CA ALA A 170 -25.71 -2.87 2.59
C ALA A 170 -27.12 -3.01 3.20
N THR A 171 -27.28 -3.89 4.18
CA THR A 171 -28.57 -4.14 4.85
C THR A 171 -28.95 -2.98 5.78
N SER A 172 -27.98 -2.43 6.52
CA SER A 172 -28.25 -1.35 7.49
C SER A 172 -28.47 0.01 6.82
N LYS A 173 -27.79 0.29 5.71
CA LYS A 173 -27.78 1.60 5.02
C LYS A 173 -27.81 1.44 3.51
N PRO A 174 -28.89 0.93 2.91
CA PRO A 174 -28.89 0.49 1.51
C PRO A 174 -28.58 1.63 0.52
N LYS A 175 -29.17 2.82 0.71
CA LYS A 175 -28.95 3.95 -0.19
C LYS A 175 -27.52 4.47 -0.10
N GLU A 176 -26.99 4.57 1.12
CA GLU A 176 -25.65 5.05 1.39
C GLU A 176 -24.59 4.02 0.94
N ALA A 177 -24.83 2.72 1.14
CA ALA A 177 -23.92 1.66 0.73
C ALA A 177 -23.65 1.67 -0.78
N GLU A 178 -24.69 1.90 -1.60
CA GLU A 178 -24.54 1.99 -3.05
C GLU A 178 -23.88 3.32 -3.48
N ARG A 179 -24.23 4.43 -2.81
CA ARG A 179 -23.65 5.75 -3.06
C ARG A 179 -22.16 5.81 -2.69
N PHE A 180 -21.79 5.28 -1.54
CA PHE A 180 -20.45 5.29 -0.95
C PHE A 180 -19.80 3.90 -1.05
N SER A 181 -19.97 3.25 -2.20
CA SER A 181 -19.52 1.88 -2.47
C SER A 181 -18.01 1.69 -2.33
N GLU A 182 -17.23 2.71 -2.68
CA GLU A 182 -15.77 2.72 -2.52
C GLU A 182 -15.36 2.65 -1.04
N LEU A 183 -16.02 3.43 -0.18
CA LEU A 183 -15.78 3.42 1.27
C LEU A 183 -16.22 2.09 1.89
N ALA A 184 -17.41 1.62 1.54
CA ALA A 184 -17.91 0.34 2.03
C ALA A 184 -16.99 -0.83 1.63
N ALA A 185 -16.45 -0.81 0.40
CA ALA A 185 -15.47 -1.80 -0.05
C ALA A 185 -14.16 -1.74 0.73
N ALA A 186 -13.61 -0.54 0.96
CA ALA A 186 -12.39 -0.36 1.75
C ALA A 186 -12.56 -0.84 3.20
N ILE A 187 -13.69 -0.52 3.83
CA ILE A 187 -14.02 -1.01 5.18
C ILE A 187 -14.17 -2.53 5.17
N ALA A 188 -14.82 -3.10 4.15
CA ALA A 188 -15.03 -4.54 4.06
C ALA A 188 -13.72 -5.35 3.98
N VAL A 189 -12.72 -4.89 3.21
CA VAL A 189 -11.43 -5.60 3.12
C VAL A 189 -10.52 -5.35 4.32
N VAL A 190 -10.57 -4.18 4.94
CA VAL A 190 -9.76 -3.89 6.14
C VAL A 190 -10.34 -4.57 7.39
N HIS A 191 -11.67 -4.64 7.52
CA HIS A 191 -12.38 -5.26 8.66
C HIS A 191 -12.88 -6.67 8.34
N ASP A 192 -12.28 -7.32 7.34
CA ASP A 192 -12.58 -8.73 7.03
C ASP A 192 -12.33 -9.62 8.27
N ARG A 193 -11.40 -9.21 9.12
CA ARG A 193 -11.12 -9.76 10.45
C ARG A 193 -11.30 -8.70 11.54
N PRO A 194 -11.59 -9.11 12.78
CA PRO A 194 -11.71 -8.19 13.91
C PRO A 194 -10.45 -7.32 14.09
N ILE A 195 -10.61 -6.00 13.96
CA ILE A 195 -9.58 -5.03 14.33
C ILE A 195 -9.89 -4.53 15.74
N LYS A 196 -8.91 -4.62 16.63
CA LYS A 196 -9.02 -4.08 17.98
C LYS A 196 -8.55 -2.63 18.03
N ALA A 197 -9.34 -1.78 18.66
CA ALA A 197 -8.91 -0.49 19.16
C ALA A 197 -7.85 -0.68 20.25
N TRP A 198 -7.18 0.41 20.63
CA TRP A 198 -6.12 0.35 21.65
C TRP A 198 -6.61 -0.16 23.01
N ASP A 199 -7.87 0.07 23.36
CA ASP A 199 -8.47 -0.43 24.60
C ASP A 199 -8.94 -1.90 24.53
N GLY A 200 -8.64 -2.58 23.41
CA GLY A 200 -8.96 -3.98 23.19
C GLY A 200 -10.37 -4.25 22.67
N ARG A 201 -11.25 -3.23 22.59
CA ARG A 201 -12.57 -3.37 21.97
C ARG A 201 -12.45 -3.55 20.46
N GLU A 202 -13.31 -4.38 19.89
CA GLU A 202 -13.42 -4.48 18.43
C GLU A 202 -14.00 -3.18 17.85
N VAL A 203 -13.44 -2.72 16.74
CA VAL A 203 -13.93 -1.57 16.00
C VAL A 203 -15.17 -1.99 15.20
N ASP A 204 -16.29 -1.32 15.43
CA ASP A 204 -17.53 -1.56 14.69
C ASP A 204 -17.44 -0.93 13.28
N ALA A 205 -17.29 -1.79 12.28
CA ALA A 205 -17.23 -1.41 10.87
C ALA A 205 -18.47 -0.65 10.37
N ALA A 206 -19.67 -0.98 10.87
CA ALA A 206 -20.89 -0.28 10.50
C ALA A 206 -20.94 1.12 11.14
N ALA A 207 -20.51 1.25 12.41
CA ALA A 207 -20.37 2.55 13.05
C ALA A 207 -19.32 3.44 12.37
N LEU A 208 -18.23 2.84 11.87
CA LEU A 208 -17.22 3.54 11.09
C LEU A 208 -17.76 4.05 9.75
N PHE A 209 -18.51 3.22 9.03
CA PHE A 209 -19.20 3.63 7.80
C PHE A 209 -20.19 4.77 8.08
N ASP A 210 -20.97 4.67 9.16
CA ASP A 210 -21.90 5.70 9.61
C ASP A 210 -21.19 7.02 9.97
N HIS A 211 -20.01 6.97 10.57
CA HIS A 211 -19.21 8.15 10.87
C HIS A 211 -18.84 8.92 9.59
N PHE A 212 -18.23 8.24 8.63
CA PHE A 212 -17.77 8.89 7.40
C PHE A 212 -18.92 9.39 6.52
N THR A 213 -20.00 8.63 6.41
CA THR A 213 -21.18 9.05 5.63
C THR A 213 -21.92 10.22 6.28
N ARG A 214 -22.02 10.24 7.62
CA ARG A 214 -22.62 11.35 8.37
C ARG A 214 -21.81 12.65 8.24
N TYR A 215 -20.48 12.56 8.32
CA TYR A 215 -19.61 13.72 8.26
C TYR A 215 -19.09 14.02 6.86
N HIS A 216 -19.65 13.40 5.81
CA HIS A 216 -19.20 13.50 4.41
C HIS A 216 -18.72 14.89 4.00
N ASP A 217 -19.53 15.93 4.22
CA ASP A 217 -19.23 17.31 3.80
C ASP A 217 -18.21 18.01 4.70
N ALA A 218 -17.98 17.51 5.91
CA ALA A 218 -17.00 18.02 6.86
C ALA A 218 -15.62 17.32 6.75
N LEU A 219 -15.54 16.20 6.00
CA LEU A 219 -14.28 15.50 5.77
C LEU A 219 -13.39 16.30 4.82
N VAL A 220 -12.07 16.19 5.00
CA VAL A 220 -11.09 16.78 4.07
C VAL A 220 -11.21 16.12 2.69
N PHE A 221 -11.23 14.78 2.65
CA PHE A 221 -11.66 14.01 1.51
C PHE A 221 -13.01 13.36 1.83
N GLY A 222 -14.06 13.84 1.17
CA GLY A 222 -15.41 13.29 1.30
C GLY A 222 -15.46 11.78 1.04
N ALA A 223 -16.44 11.11 1.65
CA ALA A 223 -16.60 9.65 1.61
C ALA A 223 -16.86 9.05 0.20
N ASP A 224 -17.03 9.87 -0.83
CA ASP A 224 -17.15 9.47 -2.25
C ASP A 224 -16.01 10.01 -3.14
N ARG A 225 -15.01 10.69 -2.57
CA ARG A 225 -14.00 11.43 -3.34
C ARG A 225 -12.71 10.67 -3.63
N LEU A 226 -12.48 9.56 -2.96
CA LEU A 226 -11.31 8.71 -3.14
C LEU A 226 -11.75 7.30 -3.56
N PRO A 227 -10.92 6.56 -4.33
CA PRO A 227 -11.15 5.15 -4.57
C PRO A 227 -10.86 4.31 -3.32
N ALA A 228 -11.43 3.10 -3.29
CA ALA A 228 -11.27 2.13 -2.20
C ALA A 228 -9.80 1.89 -1.83
N GLU A 229 -8.90 1.79 -2.82
CA GLU A 229 -7.46 1.56 -2.65
C GLU A 229 -6.75 2.68 -1.88
N MET A 230 -7.34 3.87 -1.84
CA MET A 230 -6.86 4.97 -0.99
C MET A 230 -7.62 5.03 0.34
N MET A 231 -8.90 4.67 0.33
CA MET A 231 -9.72 4.65 1.53
C MET A 231 -9.34 3.55 2.52
N VAL A 232 -8.60 2.49 2.12
CA VAL A 232 -8.06 1.51 3.09
C VAL A 232 -7.17 2.18 4.15
N PHE A 233 -6.45 3.24 3.79
CA PHE A 233 -5.63 4.06 4.71
C PHE A 233 -6.44 5.04 5.56
N MET A 234 -7.76 5.04 5.40
CA MET A 234 -8.72 5.71 6.29
C MET A 234 -9.53 4.69 7.09
N ALA A 235 -9.77 3.50 6.56
CA ALA A 235 -10.65 2.49 7.16
C ALA A 235 -10.02 1.76 8.36
N ASP A 236 -8.70 1.77 8.51
CA ASP A 236 -7.97 1.10 9.59
C ASP A 236 -7.89 1.94 10.88
N VAL A 237 -8.97 2.64 11.20
CA VAL A 237 -9.09 3.41 12.43
C VAL A 237 -9.06 2.45 13.63
N ARG A 238 -8.23 2.77 14.63
CA ARG A 238 -8.03 2.00 15.87
C ARG A 238 -8.38 2.81 17.13
N SER A 239 -9.21 3.82 16.96
CA SER A 239 -9.78 4.66 18.01
C SER A 239 -11.29 4.44 18.09
N THR A 240 -11.94 5.04 19.08
CA THR A 240 -13.35 4.79 19.39
C THR A 240 -14.30 5.79 18.70
N PRO A 241 -15.60 5.49 18.53
CA PRO A 241 -16.56 6.44 17.95
C PRO A 241 -16.61 7.80 18.66
N GLU A 242 -16.40 7.82 19.98
CA GLU A 242 -16.30 9.04 20.78
C GLU A 242 -15.12 9.90 20.33
N GLU A 243 -13.98 9.27 20.07
CA GLU A 243 -12.76 9.92 19.62
C GLU A 243 -12.86 10.42 18.19
N TRP A 244 -13.55 9.71 17.30
CA TRP A 244 -13.76 10.19 15.92
C TRP A 244 -14.58 11.47 15.91
N ARG A 245 -15.66 11.54 16.71
CA ARG A 245 -16.48 12.75 16.87
C ARG A 245 -15.66 13.89 17.47
N TRP A 246 -14.83 13.59 18.47
CA TRP A 246 -13.91 14.57 19.05
C TRP A 246 -12.92 15.10 18.00
N ALA A 247 -12.33 14.22 17.19
CA ALA A 247 -11.38 14.62 16.16
C ALA A 247 -12.01 15.54 15.12
N VAL A 248 -13.23 15.21 14.64
CA VAL A 248 -13.99 16.11 13.74
C VAL A 248 -14.26 17.46 14.40
N ALA A 249 -14.66 17.49 15.67
CA ALA A 249 -14.93 18.73 16.38
C ALA A 249 -13.68 19.63 16.53
N GLN A 250 -12.50 19.03 16.72
CA GLN A 250 -11.25 19.76 16.99
C GLN A 250 -10.44 20.07 15.72
N TYR A 251 -10.48 19.20 14.71
CA TYR A 251 -9.53 19.21 13.59
C TYR A 251 -10.17 19.34 12.19
N ARG A 252 -11.50 19.40 12.07
CA ARG A 252 -12.17 19.55 10.77
C ARG A 252 -11.58 20.70 9.94
N GLY A 253 -11.36 20.46 8.65
CA GLY A 253 -10.80 21.45 7.72
C GLY A 253 -9.30 21.71 7.84
N ARG A 254 -8.57 21.07 8.76
CA ARG A 254 -7.11 21.25 8.90
C ARG A 254 -6.37 20.52 7.78
N ILE A 255 -6.00 21.26 6.72
CA ILE A 255 -5.26 20.71 5.56
C ILE A 255 -3.86 20.23 5.96
N LYS A 256 -3.15 20.97 6.82
CA LYS A 256 -1.82 20.59 7.35
C LYS A 256 -1.96 19.69 8.57
N ILE A 257 -2.63 18.56 8.39
CA ILE A 257 -3.01 17.68 9.51
C ILE A 257 -1.80 16.99 10.14
N GLY A 258 -0.72 16.73 9.38
CA GLY A 258 0.47 16.08 9.92
C GLY A 258 1.07 16.83 11.13
N LYS A 259 0.96 18.16 11.18
CA LYS A 259 1.41 18.98 12.33
C LYS A 259 0.78 18.59 13.66
N SER A 260 -0.35 17.86 13.64
CA SER A 260 -0.96 17.29 14.83
C SER A 260 -0.06 16.28 15.56
N PHE A 261 0.99 15.75 14.90
CA PHE A 261 2.05 14.99 15.53
C PHE A 261 2.65 15.72 16.74
N PHE A 262 2.82 17.03 16.64
CA PHE A 262 3.37 17.86 17.71
C PHE A 262 2.31 18.38 18.70
N ASP A 263 1.04 18.06 18.50
CA ASP A 263 -0.01 18.40 19.48
C ASP A 263 0.07 17.48 20.72
N VAL A 264 0.74 16.33 20.61
CA VAL A 264 1.07 15.43 21.72
C VAL A 264 2.46 15.81 22.25
N PRO A 265 2.58 16.32 23.49
CA PRO A 265 3.87 16.63 24.09
C PRO A 265 4.74 15.38 24.19
N TYR A 266 6.04 15.52 23.92
CA TYR A 266 6.95 14.39 24.05
C TYR A 266 7.25 14.11 25.53
N ASP A 267 7.03 12.87 25.97
CA ASP A 267 7.35 12.42 27.33
C ASP A 267 8.86 12.16 27.47
N THR A 268 9.61 13.24 27.70
CA THR A 268 11.07 13.22 27.86
C THR A 268 11.51 12.37 29.05
N GLU A 269 10.71 12.39 30.13
CA GLU A 269 11.07 11.74 31.38
C GLU A 269 11.09 10.22 31.23
N HIS A 270 10.11 9.64 30.51
CA HIS A 270 10.11 8.21 30.17
C HIS A 270 11.40 7.80 29.46
N LEU A 271 11.81 8.57 28.44
CA LEU A 271 13.00 8.25 27.65
C LEU A 271 14.28 8.39 28.48
N GLU A 272 14.44 9.49 29.20
CA GLU A 272 15.70 9.86 29.88
C GLU A 272 15.92 9.08 31.20
N ARG A 273 14.84 8.72 31.88
CA ARG A 273 14.90 8.09 33.21
C ARG A 273 14.39 6.66 33.23
N SER A 274 13.92 6.14 32.09
CA SER A 274 13.31 4.81 31.98
C SER A 274 12.16 4.59 32.98
N VAL A 275 11.43 5.66 33.31
CA VAL A 275 10.22 5.59 34.15
C VAL A 275 8.99 5.24 33.29
N PRO A 276 7.90 4.69 33.85
CA PRO A 276 6.65 4.48 33.11
C PRO A 276 6.17 5.72 32.35
N LYS A 277 5.52 5.54 31.19
CA LYS A 277 5.00 6.69 30.42
C LYS A 277 3.91 7.42 31.22
N LYS A 278 3.78 8.73 31.08
CA LYS A 278 2.70 9.49 31.76
C LYS A 278 1.29 9.02 31.39
N ILE A 279 1.11 8.53 30.16
CA ILE A 279 -0.14 7.95 29.68
C ILE A 279 -0.38 6.52 30.20
N GLU A 280 0.63 5.88 30.78
CA GLU A 280 0.53 4.51 31.29
C GLU A 280 -0.40 4.43 32.50
N GLY A 281 -1.27 3.41 32.52
CA GLY A 281 -2.33 3.27 33.53
C GLY A 281 -3.46 4.30 33.43
N LYS A 282 -3.48 5.14 32.39
CA LYS A 282 -4.59 6.07 32.10
C LYS A 282 -5.38 5.59 30.87
N PRO A 283 -6.65 6.00 30.72
CA PRO A 283 -7.38 5.75 29.48
C PRO A 283 -6.62 6.33 28.28
N TYR A 284 -6.33 5.50 27.29
CA TYR A 284 -5.56 5.90 26.11
C TYR A 284 -6.50 6.58 25.12
N THR A 285 -6.74 7.88 25.34
CA THR A 285 -7.64 8.70 24.52
C THR A 285 -6.88 9.86 23.87
N PHE A 286 -7.37 10.39 22.76
CA PHE A 286 -6.82 11.58 22.13
C PHE A 286 -6.67 12.77 23.09
N HIS A 287 -7.66 12.99 23.96
CA HIS A 287 -7.58 14.04 24.97
C HIS A 287 -6.44 13.80 25.96
N ASN A 288 -6.32 12.58 26.49
CA ASN A 288 -5.27 12.25 27.46
C ASN A 288 -3.88 12.27 26.81
N LEU A 289 -3.73 11.82 25.57
CA LEU A 289 -2.47 11.92 24.82
C LEU A 289 -2.03 13.37 24.67
N ARG A 290 -2.95 14.28 24.33
CA ARG A 290 -2.66 15.71 24.18
C ARG A 290 -2.25 16.37 25.50
N VAL A 291 -2.79 15.91 26.64
CA VAL A 291 -2.52 16.50 27.97
C VAL A 291 -1.30 15.88 28.64
N LEU A 292 -1.20 14.56 28.64
CA LEU A 292 -0.18 13.79 29.37
C LEU A 292 1.09 13.57 28.53
N GLY A 293 0.97 13.63 27.21
CA GLY A 293 2.05 13.35 26.28
C GLY A 293 2.29 11.85 26.03
N GLY A 294 3.36 11.57 25.31
CA GLY A 294 3.85 10.23 24.98
C GLY A 294 5.15 10.29 24.19
N ILE A 295 5.63 9.15 23.69
CA ILE A 295 6.82 9.10 22.82
C ILE A 295 6.41 9.12 21.34
N CYS A 296 7.37 8.97 20.42
CA CYS A 296 7.13 9.05 18.97
C CYS A 296 6.00 8.12 18.49
N VAL A 297 5.86 6.91 19.04
CA VAL A 297 4.76 5.99 18.69
C VAL A 297 3.37 6.51 19.10
N ASP A 298 3.30 7.22 20.23
CA ASP A 298 2.04 7.81 20.73
C ASP A 298 1.68 9.07 19.91
N GLN A 299 2.69 9.88 19.55
CA GLN A 299 2.54 11.06 18.69
C GLN A 299 2.04 10.68 17.29
N VAL A 300 2.65 9.67 16.66
CA VAL A 300 2.23 9.20 15.34
C VAL A 300 0.87 8.53 15.39
N TYR A 301 0.57 7.74 16.43
CA TYR A 301 -0.76 7.17 16.62
C TYR A 301 -1.81 8.28 16.66
N PHE A 302 -1.62 9.30 17.50
CA PHE A 302 -2.54 10.42 17.59
C PHE A 302 -2.74 11.10 16.23
N ALA A 303 -1.65 11.48 15.56
CA ALA A 303 -1.72 12.20 14.30
C ALA A 303 -2.40 11.41 13.19
N ALA A 304 -2.05 10.13 13.03
CA ALA A 304 -2.65 9.27 12.02
C ALA A 304 -4.14 9.04 12.33
N GLN A 305 -4.50 8.72 13.57
CA GLN A 305 -5.89 8.40 13.92
C GLN A 305 -6.80 9.64 13.83
N VAL A 306 -6.32 10.82 14.24
CA VAL A 306 -7.03 12.09 14.03
C VAL A 306 -7.20 12.39 12.55
N ALA A 307 -6.14 12.22 11.73
CA ALA A 307 -6.21 12.41 10.29
C ALA A 307 -7.26 11.50 9.63
N LYS A 308 -7.27 10.20 9.96
CA LYS A 308 -8.28 9.26 9.45
C LYS A 308 -9.70 9.69 9.83
N ALA A 309 -9.91 10.07 11.09
CA ALA A 309 -11.23 10.45 11.58
C ALA A 309 -11.82 11.70 10.87
N ILE A 310 -10.98 12.61 10.37
CA ILE A 310 -11.42 13.78 9.59
C ILE A 310 -11.37 13.56 8.07
N GLY A 311 -11.17 12.31 7.63
CA GLY A 311 -11.20 11.93 6.24
C GLY A 311 -9.91 12.21 5.48
N VAL A 312 -8.74 12.05 6.11
CA VAL A 312 -7.42 12.12 5.46
C VAL A 312 -6.76 10.73 5.52
N PRO A 313 -6.46 10.09 4.36
CA PRO A 313 -5.64 8.88 4.34
C PRO A 313 -4.30 9.13 5.03
N SER A 314 -3.96 8.31 6.01
CA SER A 314 -2.74 8.48 6.78
C SER A 314 -2.16 7.15 7.24
N VAL A 315 -0.86 7.17 7.50
CA VAL A 315 -0.07 5.99 7.85
C VAL A 315 0.86 6.29 9.01
N VAL A 316 1.19 5.23 9.74
CA VAL A 316 2.31 5.23 10.68
C VAL A 316 3.54 4.83 9.89
N GLN A 317 4.47 5.76 9.72
CA GLN A 317 5.78 5.48 9.16
C GLN A 317 6.74 5.14 10.28
N SER A 318 7.68 4.23 10.03
CA SER A 318 8.74 3.91 10.96
C SER A 318 10.05 3.61 10.24
N ALA A 319 11.16 3.82 10.94
CA ALA A 319 12.45 3.35 10.49
C ALA A 319 13.28 2.82 11.66
N PRO A 320 14.04 1.73 11.46
CA PRO A 320 14.91 1.19 12.50
C PRO A 320 16.08 2.15 12.74
N GLY A 321 16.42 2.35 14.00
CA GLY A 321 17.70 2.93 14.41
C GLY A 321 18.62 1.85 14.94
N ARG A 322 19.83 2.24 15.40
CA ARG A 322 20.79 1.29 15.98
C ARG A 322 20.25 0.69 17.28
N ASP A 323 19.87 1.57 18.21
CA ASP A 323 19.39 1.19 19.55
C ASP A 323 17.91 1.58 19.76
N LEU A 324 17.44 2.62 19.05
CA LEU A 324 16.07 3.13 19.13
C LEU A 324 15.57 3.50 17.74
N GLY A 325 14.44 2.91 17.33
CA GLY A 325 13.73 3.28 16.10
C GLY A 325 12.93 4.57 16.26
N HIS A 326 12.51 5.14 15.14
CA HIS A 326 11.64 6.32 15.13
C HIS A 326 10.38 6.06 14.32
N ALA A 327 9.31 6.72 14.71
CA ALA A 327 8.03 6.67 14.02
C ALA A 327 7.46 8.08 13.83
N TRP A 328 6.87 8.32 12.66
CA TRP A 328 6.34 9.62 12.26
C TRP A 328 5.13 9.46 11.34
N VAL A 329 4.37 10.54 11.13
CA VAL A 329 3.11 10.45 10.38
C VAL A 329 3.35 10.62 8.90
N GLY A 330 2.79 9.70 8.10
CA GLY A 330 2.58 9.91 6.68
C GLY A 330 1.13 10.30 6.42
N TYR A 331 0.87 11.29 5.58
CA TYR A 331 -0.51 11.66 5.23
C TYR A 331 -0.64 12.07 3.77
N PHE A 332 -1.75 11.66 3.16
CA PHE A 332 -2.09 12.03 1.80
C PHE A 332 -2.62 13.46 1.78
N HIS A 333 -2.12 14.26 0.85
CA HIS A 333 -2.70 15.55 0.56
C HIS A 333 -2.73 15.82 -0.94
N ARG A 334 -3.65 16.69 -1.34
CA ARG A 334 -3.73 17.18 -2.72
C ARG A 334 -2.86 18.42 -2.87
N HIS A 335 -2.04 18.45 -3.91
CA HIS A 335 -1.21 19.59 -4.28
C HIS A 335 -1.51 19.96 -5.74
N GLY A 336 -2.39 20.94 -5.94
CA GLY A 336 -2.96 21.27 -7.25
C GLY A 336 -3.79 20.10 -7.79
N ASP A 337 -3.46 19.61 -8.98
CA ASP A 337 -4.12 18.46 -9.61
C ASP A 337 -3.43 17.12 -9.36
N ALA A 338 -2.41 17.10 -8.50
CA ALA A 338 -1.70 15.90 -8.10
C ALA A 338 -1.99 15.50 -6.64
N GLY A 339 -2.01 14.20 -6.38
CA GLY A 339 -2.05 13.63 -5.05
C GLY A 339 -0.63 13.21 -4.65
N ARG A 340 -0.25 13.46 -3.39
CA ARG A 340 1.05 13.01 -2.87
C ARG A 340 0.96 12.67 -1.39
N TRP A 341 1.83 11.78 -0.96
CA TRP A 341 2.06 11.55 0.46
C TRP A 341 3.13 12.52 0.97
N ASP A 342 2.85 13.16 2.09
CA ASP A 342 3.87 13.79 2.90
C ASP A 342 4.34 12.76 3.94
N LEU A 343 5.61 12.37 3.83
CA LEU A 343 6.27 11.38 4.68
C LEU A 343 7.37 12.03 5.53
N THR A 344 7.28 13.34 5.77
CA THR A 344 8.34 14.12 6.42
C THR A 344 7.94 14.68 7.78
N GLU A 345 6.65 14.84 8.02
CA GLU A 345 6.16 15.48 9.24
C GLU A 345 6.35 14.59 10.47
N GLY A 346 7.01 15.13 11.49
CA GLY A 346 7.43 14.37 12.67
C GLY A 346 8.70 13.54 12.47
N ARG A 347 9.31 13.54 11.27
CA ARG A 347 10.56 12.83 10.99
C ARG A 347 11.77 13.58 11.56
N TYR A 348 12.50 12.96 12.47
CA TYR A 348 13.67 13.60 13.09
C TYR A 348 14.88 13.64 12.15
N GLU A 349 15.82 14.54 12.43
CA GLU A 349 16.99 14.82 11.60
C GLU A 349 17.83 13.56 11.34
N GLU A 350 17.97 12.70 12.35
CA GLU A 350 18.83 11.52 12.32
C GLU A 350 18.27 10.43 11.41
N PHE A 351 16.97 10.50 11.12
CA PHE A 351 16.25 9.57 10.26
C PHE A 351 15.97 10.17 8.87
N LYS A 352 16.47 11.39 8.59
CA LYS A 352 16.44 11.95 7.23
C LYS A 352 17.33 11.11 6.31
N GLY A 353 16.88 10.95 5.07
CA GLY A 353 17.57 10.13 4.07
C GLY A 353 17.52 8.61 4.31
N GLN A 354 16.88 8.15 5.39
CA GLN A 354 16.51 6.74 5.52
C GLN A 354 15.22 6.47 4.74
N ARG A 355 14.93 5.23 4.38
CA ARG A 355 13.63 4.88 3.82
C ARG A 355 12.66 4.53 4.95
N GLY A 356 11.44 5.07 4.90
CA GLY A 356 10.36 4.67 5.82
C GLY A 356 9.77 3.32 5.44
N SER A 357 9.14 2.67 6.42
CA SER A 357 8.22 1.57 6.18
C SER A 357 6.88 1.86 6.84
N THR A 358 5.81 1.49 6.13
CA THR A 358 4.44 1.47 6.68
C THR A 358 3.83 0.09 6.47
N VAL A 359 2.81 -0.22 7.26
CA VAL A 359 1.97 -1.39 7.04
C VAL A 359 0.80 -1.00 6.12
N ASP A 360 0.56 -1.78 5.08
CA ASP A 360 -0.65 -1.72 4.28
C ASP A 360 -1.83 -2.22 5.13
N PRO A 361 -2.88 -1.41 5.35
CA PRO A 361 -3.93 -1.79 6.27
C PRO A 361 -4.85 -2.92 5.79
N GLN A 362 -4.95 -3.15 4.47
CA GLN A 362 -5.68 -4.28 3.92
C GLN A 362 -4.87 -5.56 4.09
N THR A 363 -3.60 -5.52 3.66
CA THR A 363 -2.83 -6.76 3.53
C THR A 363 -2.02 -7.12 4.78
N GLY A 364 -1.83 -6.18 5.71
CA GLY A 364 -0.96 -6.30 6.87
C GLY A 364 0.53 -6.38 6.54
N ARG A 365 0.91 -6.21 5.27
CA ARG A 365 2.31 -6.30 4.81
C ARG A 365 3.01 -4.96 4.87
N GLY A 366 4.32 -4.97 5.09
CA GLY A 366 5.14 -3.77 4.94
C GLY A 366 5.16 -3.30 3.48
N ILE A 367 4.97 -2.01 3.26
CA ILE A 367 5.14 -1.34 1.96
C ILE A 367 6.13 -0.18 2.11
N ALA A 368 6.96 0.01 1.09
CA ALA A 368 7.95 1.07 1.04
C ALA A 368 7.33 2.42 0.60
N ASP A 369 8.04 3.52 0.89
CA ASP A 369 7.65 4.89 0.49
C ASP A 369 7.32 5.01 -1.01
N GLY A 370 8.13 4.36 -1.88
CA GLY A 370 7.90 4.35 -3.33
C GLY A 370 6.56 3.71 -3.72
N GLN A 371 6.21 2.56 -3.13
CA GLN A 371 4.92 1.90 -3.39
C GLN A 371 3.75 2.73 -2.85
N LEU A 372 3.91 3.36 -1.68
CA LEU A 372 2.89 4.25 -1.13
C LEU A 372 2.66 5.48 -2.04
N ASN A 373 3.74 6.08 -2.54
CA ASN A 373 3.70 7.19 -3.49
C ASN A 373 3.10 6.78 -4.84
N LEU A 374 3.38 5.57 -5.31
CA LEU A 374 2.71 5.02 -6.50
C LEU A 374 1.18 5.07 -6.34
N ARG A 375 0.66 4.62 -5.19
CA ARG A 375 -0.78 4.62 -4.91
C ARG A 375 -1.40 6.01 -4.86
N ALA A 376 -0.64 7.06 -4.53
CA ALA A 376 -1.14 8.44 -4.57
C ALA A 376 -1.66 8.83 -5.96
N GLY A 377 -1.04 8.32 -7.03
CA GLY A 377 -1.51 8.52 -8.40
C GLY A 377 -2.90 7.91 -8.63
N TYR A 378 -3.24 6.81 -7.94
CA TYR A 378 -4.52 6.12 -8.06
C TYR A 378 -5.69 6.97 -7.56
N ALA A 379 -5.44 7.80 -6.54
CA ALA A 379 -6.42 8.67 -5.90
C ALA A 379 -7.16 9.59 -6.89
N LEU A 380 -6.45 10.09 -7.90
CA LEU A 380 -6.97 11.12 -8.82
C LEU A 380 -7.23 10.59 -10.24
N LEU A 381 -6.99 9.30 -10.51
CA LEU A 381 -7.34 8.71 -11.79
C LEU A 381 -8.85 8.69 -12.02
N ALA A 382 -9.28 8.78 -13.27
CA ALA A 382 -10.68 8.54 -13.63
C ALA A 382 -11.06 7.09 -13.30
N ARG A 383 -12.31 6.87 -12.90
CA ARG A 383 -12.82 5.54 -12.52
C ARG A 383 -12.65 4.54 -13.66
N GLU A 384 -12.98 4.96 -14.87
CA GLU A 384 -12.97 4.14 -16.09
C GLU A 384 -11.55 3.64 -16.39
N ARG A 385 -10.53 4.49 -16.16
CA ARG A 385 -9.13 4.10 -16.33
C ARG A 385 -8.68 3.07 -15.29
N ARG A 386 -9.12 3.21 -14.05
CA ARG A 386 -8.84 2.23 -12.98
C ARG A 386 -9.49 0.89 -13.28
N GLU A 387 -10.77 0.90 -13.66
CA GLU A 387 -11.53 -0.27 -14.04
C GLU A 387 -10.90 -0.98 -15.25
N ALA A 388 -10.52 -0.23 -16.28
CA ALA A 388 -9.79 -0.75 -17.44
C ALA A 388 -8.46 -1.41 -17.05
N ALA A 389 -7.66 -0.77 -16.19
CA ALA A 389 -6.40 -1.33 -15.73
C ALA A 389 -6.58 -2.68 -15.02
N VAL A 390 -7.58 -2.77 -14.14
CA VAL A 390 -7.92 -4.01 -13.42
C VAL A 390 -8.39 -5.09 -14.41
N ALA A 391 -9.25 -4.73 -15.37
CA ALA A 391 -9.80 -5.68 -16.34
C ALA A 391 -8.70 -6.26 -17.25
N LEU A 392 -7.76 -5.40 -17.71
CA LEU A 392 -6.58 -5.81 -18.48
C LEU A 392 -5.64 -6.71 -17.68
N TYR A 393 -5.46 -6.41 -16.40
CA TYR A 393 -4.67 -7.24 -15.49
C TYR A 393 -5.28 -8.63 -15.30
N ASP A 394 -6.60 -8.70 -15.07
CA ASP A 394 -7.30 -9.97 -14.90
C ASP A 394 -7.22 -10.83 -16.17
N ALA A 395 -7.36 -10.20 -17.34
CA ALA A 395 -7.13 -10.87 -18.62
C ALA A 395 -5.69 -11.41 -18.69
N ALA A 396 -4.68 -10.61 -18.33
CA ALA A 396 -3.28 -11.04 -18.31
C ALA A 396 -3.02 -12.23 -17.37
N LEU A 397 -3.59 -12.22 -16.16
CA LEU A 397 -3.48 -13.34 -15.21
C LEU A 397 -4.11 -14.62 -15.75
N ARG A 398 -5.24 -14.48 -16.47
CA ARG A 398 -5.89 -15.61 -17.11
C ARG A 398 -5.02 -16.21 -18.22
N LEU A 399 -4.36 -15.38 -19.03
CA LEU A 399 -3.41 -15.85 -20.04
C LEU A 399 -2.19 -16.52 -19.44
N ASP A 400 -1.62 -15.94 -18.39
CA ASP A 400 -0.47 -16.50 -17.68
C ASP A 400 -0.80 -17.89 -17.11
N HIS A 401 -2.02 -18.08 -16.59
CA HIS A 401 -2.49 -19.40 -16.16
C HIS A 401 -2.48 -20.42 -17.30
N TRP A 402 -3.06 -20.08 -18.46
CA TRP A 402 -3.10 -20.99 -19.62
C TRP A 402 -1.72 -21.26 -20.21
N SER A 403 -0.86 -20.23 -20.27
CA SER A 403 0.51 -20.33 -20.73
C SER A 403 1.30 -21.37 -19.93
N ARG A 404 1.19 -21.33 -18.60
CA ARG A 404 1.84 -22.30 -17.70
C ARG A 404 1.29 -23.71 -17.81
N GLN A 405 0.05 -23.88 -18.26
CA GLN A 405 -0.54 -25.19 -18.52
C GLN A 405 -0.19 -25.75 -19.90
N ASN A 406 0.53 -24.99 -20.73
CA ASN A 406 0.83 -25.33 -22.12
C ASN A 406 -0.45 -25.70 -22.91
N MET A 407 -1.56 -25.04 -22.59
CA MET A 407 -2.85 -25.30 -23.23
C MET A 407 -3.05 -24.29 -24.36
N PRO A 408 -3.19 -24.75 -25.63
CA PRO A 408 -3.53 -23.86 -26.73
C PRO A 408 -4.84 -23.16 -26.41
N LEU A 409 -4.83 -21.85 -26.54
CA LEU A 409 -5.94 -21.04 -26.08
C LEU A 409 -7.23 -21.31 -26.85
N ALA A 410 -7.15 -21.53 -28.17
CA ALA A 410 -8.31 -21.93 -28.98
C ALA A 410 -9.02 -23.17 -28.41
N LYS A 411 -8.26 -24.10 -27.82
CA LYS A 411 -8.77 -25.30 -27.14
C LYS A 411 -9.35 -24.97 -25.76
N ALA A 412 -8.73 -24.07 -24.99
CA ALA A 412 -9.23 -23.63 -23.68
C ALA A 412 -10.56 -22.88 -23.79
N CYS A 413 -10.74 -22.09 -24.85
CA CYS A 413 -11.87 -21.21 -25.04
C CYS A 413 -13.06 -21.86 -25.77
N ASN A 414 -12.93 -23.11 -26.24
CA ASN A 414 -13.85 -23.72 -27.21
C ASN A 414 -14.14 -22.76 -28.39
N ALA A 415 -13.11 -22.05 -28.84
CA ALA A 415 -13.25 -21.07 -29.89
C ALA A 415 -13.62 -21.78 -31.21
N PRO A 416 -14.55 -21.25 -32.00
CA PRO A 416 -14.73 -21.68 -33.38
C PRO A 416 -13.39 -21.70 -34.13
N PRO A 417 -13.13 -22.69 -35.01
CA PRO A 417 -11.86 -22.81 -35.74
C PRO A 417 -11.51 -21.59 -36.63
N ASP A 418 -12.46 -20.69 -36.87
CA ASP A 418 -12.42 -19.61 -37.85
C ASP A 418 -12.22 -18.21 -37.24
N LEU A 419 -11.98 -18.10 -35.93
CA LEU A 419 -11.60 -16.82 -35.32
C LEU A 419 -10.15 -16.48 -35.66
N ALA A 420 -9.95 -15.87 -36.84
CA ALA A 420 -8.71 -15.18 -37.18
C ALA A 420 -8.41 -14.12 -36.10
N GLY A 421 -7.18 -14.12 -35.56
CA GLY A 421 -6.72 -13.11 -34.60
C GLY A 421 -6.72 -13.52 -33.10
N ILE A 422 -6.89 -14.80 -32.76
CA ILE A 422 -6.72 -15.25 -31.37
C ILE A 422 -5.25 -15.06 -30.96
N ARG A 423 -5.00 -14.27 -29.91
CA ARG A 423 -3.64 -14.10 -29.35
C ARG A 423 -3.17 -15.41 -28.72
N GLU A 424 -1.88 -15.71 -28.83
CA GLU A 424 -1.31 -16.88 -28.15
C GLU A 424 -1.30 -16.71 -26.63
N ALA A 425 -1.50 -17.80 -25.89
CA ALA A 425 -1.32 -17.82 -24.43
C ALA A 425 0.18 -17.90 -24.10
N ASP A 426 0.91 -16.84 -24.41
CA ASP A 426 2.36 -16.74 -24.22
C ASP A 426 2.77 -15.54 -23.34
N ALA A 427 4.03 -15.56 -22.91
CA ALA A 427 4.59 -14.52 -22.06
C ALA A 427 4.58 -13.12 -22.72
N ALA A 428 4.72 -13.05 -24.04
CA ALA A 428 4.72 -11.79 -24.80
C ALA A 428 3.34 -11.11 -24.78
N THR A 429 2.29 -11.91 -24.92
CA THR A 429 0.90 -11.48 -24.88
C THR A 429 0.50 -11.07 -23.47
N VAL A 430 0.87 -11.86 -22.45
CA VAL A 430 0.70 -11.51 -21.04
C VAL A 430 1.34 -10.15 -20.74
N LEU A 431 2.60 -9.96 -21.16
CA LEU A 431 3.33 -8.70 -20.94
C LEU A 431 2.64 -7.52 -21.65
N THR A 432 2.11 -7.72 -22.84
CA THR A 432 1.38 -6.68 -23.58
C THR A 432 0.11 -6.22 -22.85
N LEU A 433 -0.65 -7.14 -22.25
CA LEU A 433 -1.81 -6.78 -21.44
C LEU A 433 -1.43 -6.09 -20.12
N LEU A 434 -0.32 -6.52 -19.49
CA LEU A 434 0.20 -5.85 -18.30
C LEU A 434 0.69 -4.43 -18.62
N GLU A 435 1.32 -4.21 -19.76
CA GLU A 435 1.72 -2.86 -20.23
C GLU A 435 0.50 -1.98 -20.50
N ALA A 436 -0.53 -2.53 -21.13
CA ALA A 436 -1.79 -1.82 -21.34
C ALA A 436 -2.43 -1.46 -20.00
N SER A 437 -2.42 -2.37 -19.03
CA SER A 437 -2.93 -2.14 -17.67
C SER A 437 -2.24 -0.95 -17.00
N VAL A 438 -0.90 -0.95 -16.94
CA VAL A 438 -0.14 0.17 -16.33
C VAL A 438 -0.17 1.44 -17.19
N THR A 439 -0.47 1.35 -18.48
CA THR A 439 -0.72 2.55 -19.31
C THR A 439 -2.07 3.19 -18.94
N GLN A 440 -3.09 2.37 -18.66
CA GLN A 440 -4.37 2.86 -18.16
C GLN A 440 -4.24 3.46 -16.75
N ALA A 441 -3.55 2.77 -15.84
CA ALA A 441 -3.29 3.26 -14.49
C ALA A 441 -1.85 2.90 -14.07
N PRO A 442 -0.88 3.83 -14.22
CA PRO A 442 0.51 3.59 -13.79
C PRO A 442 0.59 3.24 -12.31
N SER A 443 -0.37 3.71 -11.51
CA SER A 443 -0.46 3.48 -10.08
C SER A 443 -1.06 2.11 -9.68
N TYR A 444 -1.44 1.26 -10.64
CA TYR A 444 -1.97 -0.08 -10.37
C TYR A 444 -0.85 -1.09 -10.08
N GLU A 445 -0.39 -1.11 -8.83
CA GLU A 445 0.70 -1.94 -8.30
C GLU A 445 0.61 -3.44 -8.66
N PRO A 446 -0.56 -4.12 -8.65
CA PRO A 446 -0.62 -5.55 -8.95
C PRO A 446 -0.10 -5.94 -10.33
N ALA A 447 -0.24 -5.07 -11.34
CA ALA A 447 0.29 -5.32 -12.68
C ALA A 447 1.83 -5.27 -12.70
N TRP A 448 2.43 -4.32 -11.98
CA TRP A 448 3.88 -4.30 -11.78
C TRP A 448 4.35 -5.56 -11.05
N ALA A 449 3.66 -5.94 -9.96
CA ALA A 449 3.99 -7.12 -9.15
C ALA A 449 4.00 -8.40 -9.99
N GLN A 450 3.05 -8.53 -10.92
CA GLN A 450 2.99 -9.67 -11.82
C GLN A 450 4.19 -9.73 -12.77
N VAL A 451 4.60 -8.62 -13.38
CA VAL A 451 5.80 -8.62 -14.23
C VAL A 451 7.04 -8.97 -13.42
N HIS A 452 7.18 -8.42 -12.21
CA HIS A 452 8.29 -8.78 -11.32
C HIS A 452 8.32 -10.29 -11.01
N ARG A 453 7.15 -10.91 -10.78
CA ARG A 453 7.04 -12.38 -10.62
C ARG A 453 7.47 -13.12 -11.89
N MET A 454 7.06 -12.66 -13.08
CA MET A 454 7.47 -13.28 -14.35
C MET A 454 8.98 -13.18 -14.57
N VAL A 455 9.60 -12.04 -14.26
CA VAL A 455 11.05 -11.84 -14.30
C VAL A 455 11.75 -12.80 -13.33
N SER A 456 11.27 -12.88 -12.09
CA SER A 456 11.84 -13.76 -11.05
C SER A 456 11.71 -15.25 -11.40
N ALA A 457 10.62 -15.63 -12.05
CA ALA A 457 10.36 -16.99 -12.53
C ALA A 457 11.10 -17.32 -13.84
N SER A 458 11.92 -16.40 -14.37
CA SER A 458 12.59 -16.56 -15.66
C SER A 458 11.66 -16.76 -16.85
N ALA A 459 10.42 -16.29 -16.75
CA ALA A 459 9.39 -16.43 -17.79
C ALA A 459 9.51 -15.38 -18.91
N LEU A 460 10.32 -14.33 -18.71
CA LEU A 460 10.60 -13.30 -19.72
C LEU A 460 12.02 -13.42 -20.27
N ASP A 461 12.14 -13.26 -21.59
CA ASP A 461 13.42 -13.10 -22.28
C ASP A 461 13.99 -11.68 -22.12
N GLU A 462 15.25 -11.49 -22.54
CA GLU A 462 15.94 -10.20 -22.39
C GLU A 462 15.24 -9.05 -23.14
N ALA A 463 14.68 -9.31 -24.33
CA ALA A 463 14.00 -8.29 -25.13
C ALA A 463 12.70 -7.82 -24.44
N GLN A 464 11.97 -8.76 -23.84
CA GLN A 464 10.77 -8.50 -23.05
C GLN A 464 11.08 -7.73 -21.76
N VAL A 465 12.16 -8.11 -21.05
CA VAL A 465 12.63 -7.37 -19.86
C VAL A 465 13.02 -5.95 -20.23
N LYS A 466 13.73 -5.75 -21.35
CA LYS A 466 14.08 -4.43 -21.84
C LYS A 466 12.84 -3.61 -22.20
N ARG A 467 11.89 -4.19 -22.93
CA ARG A 467 10.61 -3.54 -23.31
C ARG A 467 9.87 -3.03 -22.07
N TRP A 468 9.77 -3.84 -21.02
CA TRP A 468 9.12 -3.45 -19.78
C TRP A 468 9.88 -2.34 -19.04
N THR A 469 11.21 -2.40 -19.03
CA THR A 469 12.06 -1.35 -18.43
C THR A 469 11.86 -0.01 -19.16
N ASP A 470 11.74 -0.05 -20.50
CA ASP A 470 11.41 1.13 -21.31
C ASP A 470 10.00 1.66 -20.95
N ALA A 471 9.01 0.79 -20.77
CA ALA A 471 7.67 1.19 -20.32
C ALA A 471 7.68 1.83 -18.92
N MET A 472 8.45 1.29 -17.98
CA MET A 472 8.62 1.84 -16.64
C MET A 472 9.09 3.30 -16.69
N SER A 473 10.08 3.61 -17.54
CA SER A 473 10.62 4.97 -17.63
C SER A 473 9.68 5.99 -18.25
N ARG A 474 8.81 5.53 -19.15
CA ARG A 474 7.77 6.33 -19.77
C ARG A 474 6.64 6.63 -18.79
N LEU A 475 6.27 5.64 -17.97
CA LEU A 475 5.09 5.70 -17.10
C LEU A 475 5.40 6.21 -15.69
N CYS A 476 6.63 6.04 -15.20
CA CYS A 476 7.06 6.51 -13.89
C CYS A 476 7.76 7.87 -14.01
N GLY A 477 7.05 8.93 -13.61
CA GLY A 477 7.60 10.28 -13.52
C GLY A 477 8.69 10.41 -12.45
N PRO A 478 9.42 11.54 -12.41
CA PRO A 478 10.45 11.82 -11.41
C PRO A 478 10.05 11.53 -9.95
N GLU A 479 8.79 11.84 -9.61
CA GLU A 479 8.18 11.63 -8.30
C GLU A 479 8.01 10.15 -7.89
N LEU A 480 8.12 9.23 -8.87
CA LEU A 480 8.10 7.78 -8.66
C LEU A 480 9.51 7.15 -8.77
N GLY A 481 10.58 7.96 -8.68
CA GLY A 481 11.96 7.47 -8.78
C GLY A 481 12.30 6.35 -7.81
N ASP A 482 11.87 6.46 -6.55
CA ASP A 482 12.05 5.41 -5.53
C ASP A 482 11.45 4.08 -5.95
N PHE A 483 10.20 4.12 -6.44
CA PHE A 483 9.50 2.96 -6.94
C PHE A 483 10.21 2.39 -8.18
N ALA A 484 10.46 3.22 -9.18
CA ALA A 484 11.06 2.79 -10.44
C ALA A 484 12.43 2.14 -10.23
N VAL A 485 13.28 2.71 -9.38
CA VAL A 485 14.64 2.19 -9.11
C VAL A 485 14.59 0.86 -8.36
N GLU A 486 13.75 0.76 -7.34
CA GLU A 486 13.59 -0.48 -6.57
C GLU A 486 13.06 -1.61 -7.47
N TRP A 487 12.08 -1.30 -8.31
CA TRP A 487 11.39 -2.29 -9.14
C TRP A 487 12.15 -2.65 -10.41
N ALA A 488 13.00 -1.76 -10.93
CA ALA A 488 13.89 -2.05 -12.05
C ALA A 488 15.07 -2.95 -11.67
N ALA A 489 15.47 -3.01 -10.39
CA ALA A 489 16.65 -3.74 -9.96
C ALA A 489 16.72 -5.20 -10.46
N PRO A 490 15.73 -6.06 -10.20
CA PRO A 490 15.77 -7.45 -10.65
C PRO A 490 15.61 -7.60 -12.17
N MET A 491 15.14 -6.57 -12.87
CA MET A 491 15.08 -6.55 -14.34
C MET A 491 16.46 -6.27 -14.91
N ILE A 492 17.13 -5.23 -14.40
CA ILE A 492 18.48 -4.86 -14.80
C ILE A 492 19.45 -6.01 -14.53
N ASP A 493 19.33 -6.69 -13.38
CA ASP A 493 20.19 -7.84 -13.02
C ASP A 493 20.13 -9.00 -14.02
N ARG A 494 19.09 -9.08 -14.87
CA ARG A 494 18.92 -10.12 -15.90
C ARG A 494 19.32 -9.67 -17.30
N ILE A 495 19.65 -8.40 -17.52
CA ILE A 495 20.02 -7.89 -18.83
C ILE A 495 21.55 -7.97 -19.01
N GLY A 496 21.98 -8.62 -20.08
CA GLY A 496 23.35 -8.55 -20.60
C GLY A 496 24.47 -8.83 -19.59
N THR A 497 25.57 -8.11 -19.77
CA THR A 497 26.79 -8.16 -18.97
C THR A 497 26.76 -7.11 -17.85
N PRO A 498 27.57 -7.25 -16.78
CA PRO A 498 27.68 -6.23 -15.73
C PRO A 498 27.92 -4.80 -16.27
N ARG A 499 28.62 -4.65 -17.39
CA ARG A 499 28.82 -3.35 -18.05
C ARG A 499 27.52 -2.76 -18.62
N GLN A 500 26.74 -3.56 -19.33
CA GLN A 500 25.43 -3.13 -19.84
C GLN A 500 24.47 -2.79 -18.69
N GLN A 501 24.56 -3.51 -17.58
CA GLN A 501 23.79 -3.22 -16.37
C GLN A 501 24.19 -1.86 -15.76
N VAL A 502 25.49 -1.53 -15.75
CA VAL A 502 25.95 -0.20 -15.32
C VAL A 502 25.37 0.91 -16.20
N ASP A 503 25.32 0.72 -17.52
CA ASP A 503 24.75 1.72 -18.45
C ASP A 503 23.25 1.95 -18.19
N LEU A 504 22.50 0.89 -17.89
CA LEU A 504 21.09 0.99 -17.49
C LEU A 504 20.94 1.75 -16.17
N TRP A 505 21.78 1.46 -15.18
CA TRP A 505 21.80 2.23 -13.94
C TRP A 505 22.21 3.69 -14.14
N GLU A 506 23.12 4.00 -15.08
CA GLU A 506 23.49 5.38 -15.39
C GLU A 506 22.33 6.14 -16.03
N TRP A 507 21.58 5.47 -16.89
CA TRP A 507 20.37 6.03 -17.45
C TRP A 507 19.29 6.26 -16.38
N MET A 508 19.09 5.32 -15.43
CA MET A 508 18.19 5.52 -14.28
C MET A 508 18.63 6.70 -13.43
N TYR A 509 19.93 6.83 -13.15
CA TYR A 509 20.50 7.98 -12.45
C TYR A 509 20.22 9.28 -13.21
N THR A 510 20.38 9.26 -14.53
CA THR A 510 20.11 10.43 -15.36
C THR A 510 18.63 10.81 -15.32
N ARG A 511 17.73 9.84 -15.40
CA ARG A 511 16.28 10.07 -15.42
C ARG A 511 15.73 10.57 -14.09
N TYR A 512 16.15 9.93 -12.99
CA TYR A 512 15.56 10.12 -11.65
C TYR A 512 16.43 10.94 -10.69
N VAL A 513 17.60 11.41 -11.12
CA VAL A 513 18.47 12.25 -10.29
C VAL A 513 18.89 13.50 -11.05
N THR A 514 19.70 13.37 -12.11
CA THR A 514 20.29 14.56 -12.76
C THR A 514 19.31 15.30 -13.65
N GLY A 515 18.37 14.59 -14.28
CA GLY A 515 17.33 15.11 -15.17
C GLY A 515 16.14 15.76 -14.45
N ILE A 516 16.07 15.65 -13.12
CA ILE A 516 15.06 16.36 -12.34
C ILE A 516 15.45 17.83 -12.21
N LYS A 517 14.63 18.73 -12.77
CA LYS A 517 14.85 20.18 -12.72
C LYS A 517 14.63 20.77 -11.33
N ASP A 518 13.58 20.32 -10.63
CA ASP A 518 13.32 20.73 -9.25
C ASP A 518 14.13 19.88 -8.28
N ARG A 519 15.25 20.42 -7.78
CA ARG A 519 16.15 19.72 -6.86
C ARG A 519 15.47 19.27 -5.56
N ARG A 520 14.34 19.87 -5.18
CA ARG A 520 13.57 19.44 -4.00
C ARG A 520 12.86 18.10 -4.19
N LEU A 521 12.73 17.63 -5.43
CA LEU A 521 12.15 16.33 -5.77
C LEU A 521 13.20 15.23 -5.95
N VAL A 522 14.50 15.58 -5.90
CA VAL A 522 15.57 14.60 -6.01
C VAL A 522 15.64 13.81 -4.71
N ASN A 523 15.43 12.49 -4.80
CA ASN A 523 15.74 11.61 -3.70
C ASN A 523 17.23 11.22 -3.75
N TYR A 524 18.03 11.86 -2.91
CA TYR A 524 19.47 11.61 -2.85
C TYR A 524 19.82 10.21 -2.30
N GLN A 525 18.93 9.58 -1.53
CA GLN A 525 19.10 8.18 -1.14
C GLN A 525 19.03 7.27 -2.37
N VAL A 526 18.04 7.47 -3.24
CA VAL A 526 17.94 6.74 -4.51
C VAL A 526 19.17 6.98 -5.39
N ALA A 527 19.67 8.21 -5.43
CA ALA A 527 20.89 8.54 -6.15
C ALA A 527 22.08 7.72 -5.65
N ALA A 528 22.27 7.64 -4.34
CA ALA A 528 23.31 6.84 -3.72
C ALA A 528 23.12 5.33 -3.97
N ASP A 529 21.90 4.81 -3.81
CA ASP A 529 21.57 3.40 -4.04
C ASP A 529 21.94 2.96 -5.47
N ILE A 530 21.61 3.78 -6.48
CA ILE A 530 21.98 3.50 -7.87
C ILE A 530 23.50 3.42 -8.02
N ARG A 531 24.24 4.37 -7.45
CA ARG A 531 25.71 4.41 -7.56
C ARG A 531 26.37 3.24 -6.83
N LEU A 532 25.85 2.83 -5.67
CA LEU A 532 26.37 1.66 -4.95
C LEU A 532 26.12 0.36 -5.73
N ARG A 533 24.97 0.23 -6.40
CA ARG A 533 24.72 -0.90 -7.32
C ARG A 533 25.69 -0.90 -8.50
N GLN A 534 25.98 0.26 -9.10
CA GLN A 534 27.00 0.36 -10.15
C GLN A 534 28.38 -0.05 -9.63
N ALA A 535 28.76 0.33 -8.41
CA ALA A 535 30.02 -0.08 -7.80
C ALA A 535 30.10 -1.61 -7.64
N ASP A 536 29.02 -2.26 -7.20
CA ASP A 536 28.94 -3.72 -7.12
C ASP A 536 29.10 -4.40 -8.48
N LEU A 537 28.49 -3.82 -9.52
CA LEU A 537 28.60 -4.33 -10.88
C LEU A 537 30.00 -4.16 -11.45
N TRP A 538 30.68 -3.04 -11.19
CA TRP A 538 32.08 -2.87 -11.56
C TRP A 538 33.00 -3.87 -10.87
N ALA A 539 32.77 -4.15 -9.58
CA ALA A 539 33.52 -5.18 -8.86
C ALA A 539 33.29 -6.57 -9.48
N LYS A 540 32.03 -6.93 -9.77
CA LYS A 540 31.67 -8.18 -10.48
C LYS A 540 32.25 -8.26 -11.89
N ALA A 541 32.43 -7.12 -12.57
CA ALA A 541 33.06 -7.04 -13.89
C ALA A 541 34.58 -7.21 -13.87
N GLY A 542 35.20 -7.39 -12.69
CA GLY A 542 36.65 -7.43 -12.55
C GLY A 542 37.31 -6.06 -12.66
N GLU A 543 36.55 -4.98 -12.42
CA GLU A 543 37.04 -3.59 -12.49
C GLU A 543 37.00 -2.90 -11.10
N PRO A 544 37.77 -3.39 -10.11
CA PRO A 544 37.72 -2.88 -8.73
C PRO A 544 38.13 -1.41 -8.62
N GLY A 545 38.95 -0.90 -9.55
CA GLY A 545 39.29 0.53 -9.62
C GLY A 545 38.08 1.42 -9.89
N LYS A 546 37.20 1.02 -10.83
CA LYS A 546 35.95 1.74 -11.11
C LYS A 546 34.93 1.59 -9.99
N ALA A 547 34.86 0.41 -9.38
CA ALA A 547 34.03 0.18 -8.21
C ALA A 547 34.41 1.15 -7.08
N TRP A 548 35.72 1.25 -6.79
CA TRP A 548 36.25 2.17 -5.80
C TRP A 548 35.99 3.63 -6.14
N GLU A 549 36.25 4.05 -7.39
CA GLU A 549 35.97 5.43 -7.84
C GLU A 549 34.48 5.80 -7.66
N THR A 550 33.59 4.85 -7.97
CA THR A 550 32.14 5.02 -7.83
C THR A 550 31.75 5.20 -6.36
N VAL A 551 32.30 4.38 -5.45
CA VAL A 551 32.07 4.55 -4.00
C VAL A 551 32.60 5.90 -3.50
N GLN A 552 33.82 6.29 -3.90
CA GLN A 552 34.37 7.58 -3.52
C GLN A 552 33.53 8.75 -4.04
N ARG A 553 32.92 8.60 -5.22
CA ARG A 553 31.98 9.59 -5.76
C ARG A 553 30.75 9.74 -4.86
N VAL A 554 30.17 8.64 -4.37
CA VAL A 554 29.04 8.69 -3.43
C VAL A 554 29.43 9.45 -2.15
N ILE A 555 30.60 9.14 -1.58
CA ILE A 555 31.13 9.81 -0.37
C ILE A 555 31.34 11.33 -0.59
N ARG A 556 31.77 11.74 -1.79
CA ARG A 556 31.97 13.17 -2.13
C ARG A 556 30.67 13.91 -2.40
N GLU A 557 29.76 13.30 -3.17
CA GLU A 557 28.54 13.94 -3.67
C GLU A 557 27.42 13.98 -2.63
N PHE A 558 27.28 12.93 -1.80
CA PHE A 558 26.15 12.79 -0.85
C PHE A 558 26.58 12.90 0.62
N ARG A 559 27.57 13.77 0.90
CA ARG A 559 28.11 13.97 2.27
C ARG A 559 27.07 14.42 3.30
N GLU A 560 26.00 15.08 2.85
CA GLU A 560 24.91 15.58 3.70
C GLU A 560 23.85 14.50 3.96
N GLU A 561 23.84 13.44 3.15
CA GLU A 561 22.96 12.28 3.31
C GLU A 561 23.66 11.22 4.15
N GLY A 562 23.54 11.37 5.47
CA GLY A 562 24.28 10.53 6.42
C GLY A 562 24.14 9.02 6.14
N HIS A 563 22.94 8.55 5.80
CA HIS A 563 22.69 7.13 5.56
C HIS A 563 23.43 6.61 4.31
N ALA A 564 23.35 7.36 3.21
CA ALA A 564 24.08 7.06 1.98
C ALA A 564 25.60 7.06 2.22
N LEU A 565 26.11 8.03 2.96
CA LEU A 565 27.52 8.13 3.33
C LEU A 565 27.97 6.91 4.15
N LEU A 566 27.17 6.46 5.11
CA LEU A 566 27.44 5.27 5.91
C LEU A 566 27.50 4.01 5.04
N GLN A 567 26.51 3.78 4.18
CA GLN A 567 26.48 2.62 3.29
C GLN A 567 27.67 2.62 2.32
N ALA A 568 27.99 3.78 1.74
CA ALA A 568 29.14 3.92 0.85
C ALA A 568 30.47 3.63 1.57
N THR A 569 30.61 4.09 2.82
CA THR A 569 31.81 3.83 3.64
C THR A 569 31.95 2.35 3.94
N GLN A 570 30.87 1.68 4.36
CA GLN A 570 30.87 0.25 4.62
C GLN A 570 31.19 -0.57 3.37
N ARG A 571 30.63 -0.19 2.21
CA ARG A 571 30.93 -0.87 0.95
C ARG A 571 32.37 -0.61 0.50
N GLY A 572 32.86 0.61 0.63
CA GLY A 572 34.26 0.96 0.37
C GLY A 572 35.24 0.16 1.21
N ASP A 573 34.96 0.02 2.52
CA ASP A 573 35.77 -0.81 3.43
C ASP A 573 35.81 -2.28 2.95
N SER A 574 34.66 -2.80 2.52
CA SER A 574 34.56 -4.16 1.98
C SER A 574 35.40 -4.33 0.70
N LEU A 575 35.32 -3.40 -0.25
CA LEU A 575 36.13 -3.42 -1.47
C LEU A 575 37.63 -3.34 -1.18
N LEU A 576 38.06 -2.53 -0.21
CA LEU A 576 39.45 -2.45 0.21
C LEU A 576 39.92 -3.77 0.85
N ARG A 577 39.10 -4.42 1.68
CA ARG A 577 39.38 -5.74 2.26
C ARG A 577 39.49 -6.82 1.19
N GLU A 578 38.51 -6.90 0.29
CA GLU A 578 38.47 -7.86 -0.83
C GLU A 578 39.68 -7.70 -1.75
N GLY A 579 40.12 -6.45 -1.99
CA GLY A 579 41.31 -6.13 -2.78
C GLY A 579 42.65 -6.28 -2.04
N GLY A 580 42.66 -6.77 -0.79
CA GLY A 580 43.88 -6.93 0.01
C GLY A 580 44.61 -5.61 0.30
N ARG A 581 43.89 -4.49 0.33
CA ARG A 581 44.49 -3.17 0.52
C ARG A 581 44.94 -2.99 1.97
N PRO A 582 46.05 -2.26 2.21
CA PRO A 582 46.56 -2.03 3.56
C PRO A 582 45.50 -1.40 4.46
N ILE A 583 45.49 -1.82 5.74
CA ILE A 583 44.58 -1.29 6.76
C ILE A 583 44.60 0.25 6.86
N GLY A 584 45.75 0.87 6.55
CA GLY A 584 45.89 2.34 6.53
C GLY A 584 44.94 3.04 5.55
N GLU A 585 44.66 2.46 4.38
CA GLU A 585 43.70 3.03 3.42
C GLU A 585 42.27 2.96 3.96
N ARG A 586 41.94 1.88 4.66
CA ARG A 586 40.66 1.74 5.36
C ARG A 586 40.53 2.79 6.47
N VAL A 587 41.60 3.02 7.24
CA VAL A 587 41.60 4.07 8.28
C VAL A 587 41.30 5.45 7.66
N GLU A 588 41.94 5.81 6.54
CA GLU A 588 41.69 7.11 5.90
C GLU A 588 40.28 7.21 5.30
N LEU A 589 39.72 6.13 4.73
CA LEU A 589 38.33 6.09 4.29
C LEU A 589 37.35 6.41 5.43
N TRP A 590 37.45 5.70 6.55
CA TRP A 590 36.55 5.89 7.68
C TRP A 590 36.70 7.26 8.33
N LYS A 591 37.95 7.75 8.43
CA LYS A 591 38.25 9.11 8.90
C LYS A 591 37.58 10.17 8.03
N ASP A 592 37.76 10.07 6.72
CA ASP A 592 37.24 11.04 5.76
C ASP A 592 35.70 11.10 5.80
N SER A 593 35.04 9.94 5.83
CA SER A 593 33.59 9.86 5.96
C SER A 593 33.09 10.38 7.31
N PHE A 594 33.77 10.05 8.41
CA PHE A 594 33.39 10.55 9.75
C PHE A 594 33.49 12.07 9.85
N LEU A 595 34.53 12.68 9.27
CA LEU A 595 34.72 14.14 9.27
C LEU A 595 33.69 14.86 8.40
N LYS A 596 33.17 14.21 7.35
CA LYS A 596 32.13 14.74 6.48
C LYS A 596 30.72 14.63 7.06
N ALA A 597 30.47 13.62 7.90
CA ALA A 597 29.15 13.36 8.44
C ALA A 597 28.66 14.52 9.33
N PRO A 598 27.42 14.99 9.15
CA PRO A 598 26.88 16.08 9.96
C PRO A 598 26.76 15.62 11.41
N ARG A 599 27.47 16.32 12.31
CA ARG A 599 27.35 16.04 13.74
C ARG A 599 25.94 16.41 14.21
N PRO A 600 25.21 15.50 14.86
CA PRO A 600 23.89 15.81 15.41
C PRO A 600 23.96 17.02 16.35
N SER A 601 23.10 18.02 16.12
CA SER A 601 22.97 19.21 16.97
C SER A 601 21.58 19.22 17.62
N ASN A 602 21.51 19.46 18.93
CA ASN A 602 20.26 19.44 19.72
C ASN A 602 19.49 18.10 19.70
N VAL A 603 20.21 17.01 19.51
CA VAL A 603 19.64 15.66 19.47
C VAL A 603 19.75 15.03 20.85
N ARG A 604 18.71 14.31 21.26
CA ARG A 604 18.77 13.55 22.51
C ARG A 604 19.78 12.41 22.40
N PRO A 605 20.50 12.05 23.47
CA PRO A 605 21.54 11.05 23.42
C PRO A 605 21.12 9.71 22.80
N GLU A 606 19.88 9.29 23.05
CA GLU A 606 19.32 8.02 22.58
C GLU A 606 19.18 7.99 21.05
N PHE A 607 18.75 9.10 20.44
CA PHE A 607 18.64 9.23 18.98
C PHE A 607 20.00 9.53 18.33
N ALA A 608 20.90 10.20 19.05
CA ALA A 608 22.22 10.51 18.55
C ALA A 608 23.02 9.24 18.18
N MET A 609 22.81 8.12 18.87
CA MET A 609 23.45 6.84 18.54
C MET A 609 22.96 6.23 17.22
N SER A 610 21.72 6.53 16.83
CA SER A 610 21.16 6.16 15.52
C SER A 610 21.63 7.08 14.39
N SER A 611 22.20 8.25 14.70
CA SER A 611 22.74 9.15 13.68
C SER A 611 23.89 8.52 12.88
N SER A 612 23.98 8.88 11.61
CA SER A 612 25.05 8.38 10.74
C SER A 612 26.43 8.82 11.20
N TRP A 613 26.57 10.01 11.81
CA TRP A 613 27.82 10.48 12.41
C TRP A 613 28.31 9.55 13.52
N PHE A 614 27.42 9.12 14.41
CA PHE A 614 27.79 8.21 15.50
C PHE A 614 28.17 6.81 14.99
N GLN A 615 27.43 6.31 14.00
CA GLN A 615 27.71 5.01 13.38
C GLN A 615 29.05 5.03 12.60
N LEU A 616 29.31 6.08 11.83
CA LEU A 616 30.60 6.29 11.15
C LEU A 616 31.76 6.41 12.13
N GLY A 617 31.59 7.16 13.22
CA GLY A 617 32.59 7.27 14.27
C GLY A 617 32.87 5.94 14.96
N THR A 618 31.83 5.14 15.22
CA THR A 618 31.99 3.78 15.80
C THR A 618 32.81 2.89 14.87
N GLY A 619 32.51 2.90 13.56
CA GLY A 619 33.28 2.15 12.57
C GLY A 619 34.73 2.65 12.48
N TYR A 620 34.94 3.96 12.53
CA TYR A 620 36.27 4.55 12.52
C TYR A 620 37.11 4.12 13.73
N VAL A 621 36.55 4.14 14.94
CA VAL A 621 37.19 3.62 16.16
C VAL A 621 37.55 2.14 16.01
N ALA A 622 36.66 1.32 15.43
CA ALA A 622 36.90 -0.10 15.23
C ALA A 622 38.10 -0.34 14.28
N VAL A 623 38.15 0.39 13.15
CA VAL A 623 39.24 0.25 12.18
C VAL A 623 40.58 0.79 12.70
N LEU A 624 40.57 1.87 13.50
CA LEU A 624 41.78 2.34 14.19
C LEU A 624 42.35 1.29 15.15
N ARG A 625 41.47 0.60 15.91
CA ARG A 625 41.89 -0.47 16.83
C ARG A 625 42.45 -1.67 16.07
N GLU A 626 41.80 -2.07 14.97
CA GLU A 626 42.29 -3.12 14.07
C GLU A 626 43.69 -2.78 13.52
N ALA A 627 43.96 -1.50 13.24
CA ALA A 627 45.26 -1.01 12.80
C ALA A 627 46.32 -0.87 13.92
N GLY A 628 46.01 -1.24 15.17
CA GLY A 628 46.89 -1.03 16.32
C GLY A 628 47.02 0.43 16.78
N ARG A 629 46.19 1.34 16.26
CA ARG A 629 46.20 2.79 16.54
C ARG A 629 45.27 3.14 17.72
N GLY A 630 45.38 2.40 18.82
CA GLY A 630 44.50 2.54 19.99
C GLY A 630 44.53 3.94 20.62
N GLY A 631 45.70 4.61 20.62
CA GLY A 631 45.83 5.98 21.13
C GLY A 631 45.03 7.02 20.32
N GLU A 632 44.85 6.80 19.01
CA GLU A 632 44.02 7.67 18.16
C GLU A 632 42.54 7.31 18.24
N ALA A 633 42.23 6.05 18.52
CA ALA A 633 40.85 5.59 18.68
C ALA A 633 40.20 6.18 19.94
N GLN A 634 40.96 6.39 21.01
CA GLN A 634 40.43 6.79 22.31
C GLN A 634 39.75 8.17 22.30
N PRO A 635 40.36 9.26 21.77
CA PRO A 635 39.71 10.57 21.73
C PRO A 635 38.39 10.58 20.94
N ILE A 636 38.30 9.81 19.86
CA ILE A 636 37.07 9.68 19.07
C ILE A 636 36.01 8.91 19.87
N ALA A 637 36.39 7.82 20.54
CA ALA A 637 35.50 7.08 21.42
C ALA A 637 34.95 7.95 22.57
N ASP A 638 35.81 8.79 23.17
CA ASP A 638 35.41 9.74 24.22
C ASP A 638 34.45 10.80 23.66
N GLN A 639 34.68 11.30 22.44
CA GLN A 639 33.78 12.24 21.77
C GLN A 639 32.40 11.63 21.50
N LEU A 640 32.34 10.39 21.02
CA LEU A 640 31.10 9.65 20.80
C LEU A 640 30.36 9.43 22.13
N GLN A 641 31.11 9.03 23.16
CA GLN A 641 30.58 8.82 24.50
C GLN A 641 30.05 10.12 25.12
N ALA A 642 30.69 11.27 24.87
CA ALA A 642 30.20 12.56 25.34
C ALA A 642 28.85 12.91 24.72
N VAL A 643 28.64 12.59 23.43
CA VAL A 643 27.34 12.80 22.76
C VAL A 643 26.28 11.85 23.31
N SER A 644 26.62 10.58 23.56
CA SER A 644 25.67 9.62 24.14
C SER A 644 25.42 9.79 25.65
N ARG A 645 26.20 10.66 26.33
CA ARG A 645 26.03 10.96 27.76
C ARG A 645 25.54 12.37 28.05
N ARG A 646 25.32 13.24 27.05
CA ARG A 646 24.76 14.59 27.24
C ARG A 646 23.35 14.51 27.82
N ARG A 647 23.25 14.36 29.14
CA ARG A 647 22.05 14.69 29.90
C ARG A 647 21.88 16.21 29.78
N ASN A 648 20.78 16.64 29.18
CA ASN A 648 20.40 18.06 29.22
C ASN A 648 20.13 18.49 30.67
#